data_AF-A0A2N9GVB2-F1
#
_entry.id   AF-A0A2N9GVB2-F1
#
_cell.length_a   1.000
_cell.length_b   1.000
_cell.length_c   1.000
_cell.angle_alpha   90.00
_cell.angle_beta   90.00
_cell.angle_gamma   90.00
#
_symmetry.space_group_name_H-M   'P 1'
#
loop_
_entity.id
_entity.type
_entity.pdbx_description
1 polymer ?
#
loop_
_entity_poly.entity_id
_entity_poly.type
_entity_poly.pdbx_seq_one_letter_code
_entity_poly.pdbx_strand_id
1 'polypeptide(L)'
;MHGFSARLTPSQLSEIEKSPAHLATYPDSFVKLLTTYSPKFLGLQKDSGIWPAASYGKDVIVGILDSGIWPESESFKDVALQPATRSSLAARSFSKGLQAAGIKISKEQDFNSARDFYGHGTHTSSTAVGNHVLGVSYFGYARGTARGVAPGAHLAMYKVGWATDTELSFATDVLAGMEQAILDGVDIMSLSLGINQTSYFTDVMAIAPWITTVGASTLDRSFLATMTLENGDSFEGTSYFPESVFITDSLLYYGKGNTSKAICIHRALDRKEVAGKVVLCDYSTKIKVSQQIKEVERVGAYAAIFLTDMSFSLYAIQYSIPSLLLPIASGKLIKEYVTRERNPKVKSMKFVFTKLGTKHAPQVANFSSKGPNPISPRVLKPDILAPGVDVLAAVSPIISFIKVGSYDLVTDYAITLRHINGSTPCCWCGSFTESSLSGTPLDFGAGHINPNKAMDPGLIYDMGFQDYIEFLCNLGVVTNVGNEKAVYRAHLENIPTGMRISVKPKILTFTRKYQNQSFVVSIELDREFPRGMSPVLHRWKGKCENGIAFSPSTCNKKLTGTRSFSKGLQAAGIKISKEQDFNSARDFYGHGTHMSSIAVGNHVHGVSYFGYARGIARRVAPGAHLAMYKVGWATDTELTLATDVLAGMEQAILDGVDIMSLSVGFNQTSYFKDIIAIGSLSAIDKGIFVVCSADNDFGFKTILNGAPWITTVGAGTLDRSFQATVTLENGISFEGISYFSESVLITDLHLYHGKGNISKAICNHTTLDRKEVARKVVLCDYSTKIEVSQQMMEVERVGAYAAIFLTDISFSLSLKEYSIPGILLPTASGTLVKQYVTRVKNPKVKSMKFVLTRLGTKHAPQVANFSSLCIGVRHINVDTPCSWHWSFTESSPPRVEPSSHPICYVTTAYAMDNTGTILKSQMTESFWHTSRFWGWPHQSKQSHGSWTHL
;
A
#
# COMPACT_ATOMS: atom_id res chain seq x y z
N MET A 1 -28.93 30.41 -4.32
CA MET A 1 -29.08 30.85 -5.71
C MET A 1 -29.25 29.58 -6.53
N HIS A 2 -30.45 29.29 -7.01
CA HIS A 2 -30.78 28.01 -7.65
C HIS A 2 -30.78 28.22 -9.17
N GLY A 3 -29.84 27.59 -9.88
CA GLY A 3 -29.83 27.53 -11.34
C GLY A 3 -30.61 26.30 -11.83
N PHE A 4 -31.13 26.35 -13.06
CA PHE A 4 -31.79 25.22 -13.72
C PHE A 4 -31.30 25.12 -15.17
N SER A 5 -31.30 23.90 -15.74
CA SER A 5 -31.04 23.70 -17.17
C SER A 5 -32.37 23.71 -17.92
N ALA A 6 -32.44 24.45 -19.02
CA ALA A 6 -33.61 24.51 -19.89
C ALA A 6 -33.18 24.54 -21.35
N ARG A 7 -33.98 23.91 -22.21
CA ARG A 7 -33.78 23.97 -23.66
C ARG A 7 -34.41 25.27 -24.17
N LEU A 8 -33.58 26.24 -24.52
CA LEU A 8 -34.00 27.55 -25.00
C LEU A 8 -33.67 27.69 -26.49
N THR A 9 -34.57 28.34 -27.22
CA THR A 9 -34.25 28.88 -28.56
C THR A 9 -33.39 30.14 -28.42
N PRO A 10 -32.64 30.55 -29.46
CA PRO A 10 -31.83 31.77 -29.41
C PRO A 10 -32.60 33.04 -29.04
N SER A 11 -33.88 33.15 -29.45
CA SER A 11 -34.75 34.26 -29.08
C SER A 11 -35.13 34.25 -27.61
N GLN A 12 -35.51 33.09 -27.07
CA GLN A 12 -35.84 32.92 -25.64
C GLN A 12 -34.63 33.18 -24.75
N LEU A 13 -33.44 32.74 -25.16
CA LEU A 13 -32.19 33.04 -24.46
C LEU A 13 -31.94 34.56 -24.39
N SER A 14 -32.11 35.25 -25.51
CA SER A 14 -31.92 36.70 -25.59
C SER A 14 -32.95 37.49 -24.76
N GLU A 15 -34.18 36.98 -24.58
CA GLU A 15 -35.15 37.58 -23.67
C GLU A 15 -34.78 37.37 -22.20
N ILE A 16 -34.29 36.18 -21.85
CA ILE A 16 -33.85 35.87 -20.48
C ILE A 16 -32.63 36.70 -20.11
N GLU A 17 -31.67 36.86 -21.02
CA GLU A 17 -30.46 37.68 -20.81
C GLU A 17 -30.76 39.17 -20.60
N LYS A 18 -31.94 39.65 -21.00
CA LYS A 18 -32.40 41.04 -20.74
C LYS A 18 -33.04 41.21 -19.36
N SER A 19 -33.35 40.12 -18.66
CA SER A 19 -33.98 40.17 -17.34
C SER A 19 -32.99 40.67 -16.29
N PRO A 20 -33.33 41.64 -15.43
CA PRO A 20 -32.49 42.04 -14.31
C PRO A 20 -32.29 40.93 -13.27
N ALA A 21 -33.06 39.83 -13.34
CA ALA A 21 -32.88 38.63 -12.53
C ALA A 21 -31.92 37.60 -13.15
N HIS A 22 -31.49 37.80 -14.40
CA HIS A 22 -30.50 36.95 -15.05
C HIS A 22 -29.10 37.32 -14.58
N LEU A 23 -28.36 36.31 -14.09
CA LEU A 23 -26.99 36.48 -13.62
C LEU A 23 -25.97 36.01 -14.66
N ALA A 24 -26.23 34.86 -15.29
CA ALA A 24 -25.41 34.32 -16.36
C ALA A 24 -26.09 33.15 -17.07
N THR A 25 -25.71 32.91 -18.32
CA THR A 25 -26.16 31.77 -19.16
C THR A 25 -24.96 31.09 -19.79
N TYR A 26 -24.96 29.76 -19.78
CA TYR A 26 -23.88 28.96 -20.32
C TYR A 26 -24.44 27.87 -21.23
N PRO A 27 -23.82 27.63 -22.41
CA PRO A 27 -24.17 26.49 -23.24
C PRO A 27 -23.94 25.21 -22.46
N ASP A 28 -25.01 24.43 -22.27
CA ASP A 28 -24.91 23.09 -21.71
C ASP A 28 -24.20 22.18 -22.72
N SER A 29 -23.18 21.46 -22.26
CA SER A 29 -22.37 20.58 -23.10
C SER A 29 -22.96 19.17 -23.07
N PHE A 30 -23.57 18.74 -24.17
CA PHE A 30 -24.09 17.39 -24.32
C PHE A 30 -22.95 16.37 -24.25
N VAL A 31 -22.85 15.64 -23.14
CA VAL A 31 -22.03 14.44 -23.04
C VAL A 31 -22.81 13.27 -23.64
N LYS A 32 -22.13 12.45 -24.44
CA LYS A 32 -22.68 11.23 -25.06
C LYS A 32 -23.38 10.39 -23.99
N LEU A 33 -24.62 9.92 -24.22
CA LEU A 33 -25.34 9.03 -23.29
C LEU A 33 -24.44 7.84 -22.88
N LEU A 34 -24.15 7.71 -21.59
CA LEU A 34 -23.26 6.67 -21.07
C LEU A 34 -24.10 5.58 -20.39
N THR A 35 -24.62 4.64 -21.18
CA THR A 35 -25.37 3.49 -20.65
C THR A 35 -24.56 2.78 -19.57
N THR A 36 -25.07 2.62 -18.35
CA THR A 36 -24.28 2.24 -17.15
C THR A 36 -23.26 1.12 -17.44
N TYR A 37 -21.99 1.49 -17.34
CA TYR A 37 -20.93 1.01 -18.22
C TYR A 37 -20.42 -0.42 -17.99
N SER A 38 -20.60 -1.00 -16.79
CA SER A 38 -19.96 -2.26 -16.39
C SER A 38 -20.26 -3.45 -17.31
N PRO A 39 -21.51 -3.81 -17.66
CA PRO A 39 -21.77 -4.88 -18.63
C PRO A 39 -21.12 -4.64 -20.00
N LYS A 40 -21.11 -3.39 -20.47
CA LYS A 40 -20.49 -3.03 -21.74
C LYS A 40 -18.97 -3.15 -21.69
N PHE A 41 -18.34 -2.78 -20.57
CA PHE A 41 -16.91 -2.97 -20.32
C PHE A 41 -16.52 -4.45 -20.32
N LEU A 42 -17.40 -5.34 -19.84
CA LEU A 42 -17.24 -6.79 -19.93
C LEU A 42 -17.47 -7.38 -21.34
N GLY A 43 -17.83 -6.54 -22.31
CA GLY A 43 -18.12 -6.97 -23.68
C GLY A 43 -19.50 -7.63 -23.84
N LEU A 44 -20.42 -7.44 -22.89
CA LEU A 44 -21.80 -7.92 -23.00
C LEU A 44 -22.58 -7.03 -23.99
N GLN A 45 -23.15 -7.67 -25.01
CA GLN A 45 -23.87 -7.01 -26.10
C GLN A 45 -25.25 -7.59 -26.26
N LYS A 46 -26.20 -6.77 -26.70
CA LYS A 46 -27.60 -7.16 -26.87
C LYS A 46 -27.75 -8.26 -27.93
N ASP A 47 -27.01 -8.15 -29.03
CA ASP A 47 -27.24 -8.97 -30.22
C ASP A 47 -26.15 -10.03 -30.44
N SER A 48 -25.14 -10.13 -29.55
CA SER A 48 -24.08 -11.14 -29.64
C SER A 48 -23.47 -11.48 -28.28
N GLY A 49 -22.81 -12.64 -28.19
CA GLY A 49 -22.15 -13.11 -26.98
C GLY A 49 -23.11 -13.81 -26.01
N ILE A 50 -22.79 -13.76 -24.71
CA ILE A 50 -23.47 -14.57 -23.69
C ILE A 50 -24.91 -14.17 -23.41
N TRP A 51 -25.27 -12.89 -23.58
CA TRP A 51 -26.66 -12.47 -23.36
C TRP A 51 -27.66 -13.17 -24.27
N PRO A 52 -27.56 -13.12 -25.60
CA PRO A 52 -28.48 -13.87 -26.45
C PRO A 52 -28.33 -15.38 -26.28
N ALA A 53 -27.10 -15.90 -26.09
CA ALA A 53 -26.87 -17.34 -25.95
C ALA A 53 -27.50 -17.93 -24.68
N ALA A 54 -27.45 -17.22 -23.55
CA ALA A 54 -28.04 -17.62 -22.28
C ALA A 54 -29.46 -17.06 -22.08
N SER A 55 -30.10 -16.52 -23.13
CA SER A 55 -31.41 -15.85 -23.03
C SER A 55 -31.47 -14.83 -21.88
N TYR A 56 -30.39 -14.08 -21.68
CA TYR A 56 -30.22 -13.07 -20.62
C TYR A 56 -30.30 -13.62 -19.18
N GLY A 57 -30.21 -14.95 -19.00
CA GLY A 57 -30.39 -15.63 -17.72
C GLY A 57 -31.83 -16.05 -17.45
N LYS A 58 -32.70 -16.05 -18.47
CA LYS A 58 -34.07 -16.54 -18.34
C LYS A 58 -34.09 -17.95 -17.73
N ASP A 59 -35.04 -18.18 -16.83
CA ASP A 59 -35.22 -19.43 -16.08
C ASP A 59 -34.13 -19.77 -15.05
N VAL A 60 -33.15 -18.87 -14.82
CA VAL A 60 -32.18 -18.96 -13.72
C VAL A 60 -32.67 -18.15 -12.51
N ILE A 61 -32.54 -18.71 -11.32
CA ILE A 61 -32.85 -18.05 -10.05
C ILE A 61 -31.54 -17.73 -9.32
N VAL A 62 -31.29 -16.44 -9.09
CA VAL A 62 -30.14 -15.94 -8.31
C VAL A 62 -30.62 -15.59 -6.90
N GLY A 63 -30.11 -16.30 -5.90
CA GLY A 63 -30.36 -16.04 -4.49
C GLY A 63 -29.35 -15.04 -3.94
N ILE A 64 -29.81 -13.91 -3.42
CA ILE A 64 -28.98 -12.87 -2.82
C ILE A 64 -29.15 -12.95 -1.30
N LEU A 65 -28.06 -13.20 -0.57
CA LEU A 65 -28.02 -13.14 0.89
C LEU A 65 -27.36 -11.82 1.30
N ASP A 66 -28.15 -10.89 1.84
CA ASP A 66 -27.70 -9.50 2.06
C ASP A 66 -28.58 -8.76 3.10
N SER A 67 -28.58 -7.42 3.10
CA SER A 67 -29.35 -6.53 3.99
C SER A 67 -30.84 -6.39 3.63
N GLY A 68 -31.31 -7.12 2.61
CA GLY A 68 -32.68 -7.08 2.09
C GLY A 68 -32.80 -6.43 0.72
N ILE A 69 -34.03 -6.15 0.28
CA ILE A 69 -34.31 -5.50 -1.01
C ILE A 69 -35.26 -4.31 -0.88
N TRP A 70 -35.08 -3.30 -1.74
CA TRP A 70 -36.07 -2.26 -1.99
C TRP A 70 -36.90 -2.61 -3.24
N PRO A 71 -38.06 -3.30 -3.10
CA PRO A 71 -38.76 -3.91 -4.22
C PRO A 71 -39.39 -2.88 -5.18
N GLU A 72 -39.66 -1.66 -4.72
CA GLU A 72 -40.26 -0.60 -5.55
C GLU A 72 -39.28 -0.01 -6.57
N SER A 73 -37.99 -0.37 -6.53
CA SER A 73 -37.02 0.10 -7.53
C SER A 73 -37.42 -0.33 -8.93
N GLU A 74 -37.29 0.57 -9.91
CA GLU A 74 -37.48 0.27 -11.34
C GLU A 74 -36.64 -0.92 -11.81
N SER A 75 -35.51 -1.18 -11.14
CA SER A 75 -34.61 -2.30 -11.45
C SER A 75 -35.25 -3.67 -11.22
N PHE A 76 -36.36 -3.76 -10.48
CA PHE A 76 -37.02 -5.02 -10.13
C PHE A 76 -38.44 -5.12 -10.67
N LYS A 77 -38.88 -4.18 -11.52
CA LYS A 77 -40.19 -4.27 -12.16
C LYS A 77 -40.20 -5.39 -13.21
N ASP A 78 -41.33 -6.08 -13.26
CA ASP A 78 -41.60 -7.31 -14.00
C ASP A 78 -42.17 -7.09 -15.41
N VAL A 79 -42.05 -5.87 -15.98
CA VAL A 79 -42.70 -5.43 -17.23
C VAL A 79 -42.41 -6.33 -18.46
N ALA A 80 -41.40 -7.22 -18.40
CA ALA A 80 -41.02 -8.11 -19.50
C ALA A 80 -40.75 -9.58 -19.10
N LEU A 81 -41.01 -10.01 -17.86
CA LEU A 81 -40.70 -11.37 -17.38
C LEU A 81 -41.94 -12.27 -17.39
N GLN A 82 -41.80 -13.50 -17.89
CA GLN A 82 -42.85 -14.53 -17.76
C GLN A 82 -42.98 -14.95 -16.28
N PRO A 83 -44.18 -15.30 -15.80
CA PRO A 83 -44.36 -15.75 -14.42
C PRO A 83 -43.51 -16.99 -14.14
N ALA A 84 -42.77 -16.96 -13.02
CA ALA A 84 -41.90 -18.05 -12.62
C ALA A 84 -42.69 -19.37 -12.53
N THR A 85 -42.18 -20.42 -13.17
CA THR A 85 -42.79 -21.76 -13.21
C THR A 85 -42.72 -22.49 -11.87
N ARG A 86 -41.92 -21.99 -10.91
CA ARG A 86 -41.77 -22.53 -9.54
C ARG A 86 -42.46 -21.62 -8.53
N SER A 87 -43.51 -22.15 -7.90
CA SER A 87 -44.32 -21.47 -6.89
C SER A 87 -43.62 -21.37 -5.53
N SER A 88 -42.75 -20.37 -5.31
CA SER A 88 -42.46 -19.74 -3.99
C SER A 88 -41.21 -18.84 -3.99
N LEU A 89 -41.05 -17.91 -4.93
CA LEU A 89 -39.96 -16.92 -4.88
C LEU A 89 -40.37 -15.73 -4.01
N ALA A 90 -40.27 -15.90 -2.69
CA ALA A 90 -40.57 -14.87 -1.71
C ALA A 90 -39.29 -14.25 -1.15
N ALA A 91 -39.29 -12.93 -0.94
CA ALA A 91 -38.26 -12.28 -0.13
C ALA A 91 -38.43 -12.71 1.33
N ARG A 92 -37.40 -13.31 1.93
CA ARG A 92 -37.41 -13.83 3.32
C ARG A 92 -36.43 -13.04 4.19
N SER A 93 -36.68 -13.02 5.50
CA SER A 93 -35.78 -12.42 6.49
C SER A 93 -35.51 -13.39 7.65
N PHE A 94 -34.26 -13.48 8.09
CA PHE A 94 -33.81 -14.42 9.12
C PHE A 94 -33.26 -13.65 10.30
N SER A 95 -33.85 -13.79 11.49
CA SER A 95 -33.44 -13.09 12.71
C SER A 95 -33.29 -14.02 13.91
N LYS A 96 -33.05 -15.31 13.66
CA LYS A 96 -32.86 -16.32 14.71
C LYS A 96 -31.62 -16.02 15.55
N GLY A 97 -30.56 -15.53 14.90
CA GLY A 97 -29.34 -15.07 15.57
C GLY A 97 -29.62 -13.93 16.55
N LEU A 98 -30.35 -12.91 16.11
CA LEU A 98 -30.75 -11.79 16.98
C LEU A 98 -31.63 -12.24 18.15
N GLN A 99 -32.62 -13.12 17.88
CA GLN A 99 -33.51 -13.66 18.91
C GLN A 99 -32.72 -14.46 19.97
N ALA A 100 -31.76 -15.29 19.54
CA ALA A 100 -30.89 -16.06 20.43
C ALA A 100 -29.97 -15.16 21.28
N ALA A 101 -29.53 -14.03 20.73
CA ALA A 101 -28.72 -13.04 21.44
C ALA A 101 -29.55 -12.12 22.38
N GLY A 102 -30.88 -12.26 22.41
CA GLY A 102 -31.77 -11.37 23.17
C GLY A 102 -31.85 -9.94 22.62
N ILE A 103 -31.43 -9.73 21.37
CA ILE A 103 -31.38 -8.41 20.71
C ILE A 103 -32.69 -8.18 19.96
N LYS A 104 -33.35 -7.06 20.23
CA LYS A 104 -34.58 -6.66 19.52
C LYS A 104 -34.24 -5.82 18.29
N ILE A 105 -34.93 -6.10 17.18
CA ILE A 105 -34.85 -5.29 15.96
C ILE A 105 -35.43 -3.91 16.27
N SER A 106 -34.61 -2.87 16.18
CA SER A 106 -35.05 -1.48 16.37
C SER A 106 -35.82 -0.99 15.14
N LYS A 107 -37.06 -0.55 15.34
CA LYS A 107 -37.88 0.05 14.26
C LYS A 107 -37.30 1.37 13.72
N GLU A 108 -36.41 2.02 14.47
CA GLU A 108 -35.75 3.27 14.07
C GLU A 108 -34.50 3.03 13.21
N GLN A 109 -33.98 1.80 13.20
CA GLN A 109 -32.71 1.45 12.56
C GLN A 109 -32.83 0.29 11.57
N ASP A 110 -33.99 -0.38 11.48
CA ASP A 110 -34.22 -1.46 10.53
C ASP A 110 -35.72 -1.79 10.34
N PHE A 111 -36.04 -2.54 9.28
CA PHE A 111 -37.36 -3.12 9.06
C PHE A 111 -37.38 -4.59 9.44
N ASN A 112 -38.33 -5.01 10.30
CA ASN A 112 -38.61 -6.42 10.58
C ASN A 112 -39.35 -7.11 9.40
N SER A 113 -38.71 -7.10 8.24
CA SER A 113 -39.13 -7.73 6.99
C SER A 113 -37.90 -7.85 6.08
N ALA A 114 -38.06 -8.44 4.89
CA ALA A 114 -37.00 -8.50 3.88
C ALA A 114 -36.68 -7.14 3.21
N ARG A 115 -37.30 -6.03 3.67
CA ARG A 115 -37.05 -4.69 3.14
C ARG A 115 -35.67 -4.20 3.52
N ASP A 116 -34.99 -3.61 2.53
CA ASP A 116 -33.66 -3.05 2.70
C ASP A 116 -33.72 -1.67 3.35
N PHE A 117 -33.19 -1.58 4.57
CA PHE A 117 -32.95 -0.30 5.21
C PHE A 117 -31.64 0.31 4.67
N TYR A 118 -30.58 -0.48 4.57
CA TYR A 118 -29.22 -0.03 4.28
C TYR A 118 -28.97 0.40 2.83
N GLY A 119 -29.64 -0.25 1.89
CA GLY A 119 -29.41 -0.09 0.45
C GLY A 119 -28.38 -1.06 -0.13
N HIS A 120 -27.65 -1.83 0.70
CA HIS A 120 -26.59 -2.72 0.22
C HIS A 120 -27.14 -3.88 -0.62
N GLY A 121 -28.11 -4.62 -0.08
CA GLY A 121 -28.76 -5.72 -0.79
C GLY A 121 -29.51 -5.28 -2.04
N THR A 122 -30.07 -4.07 -2.05
CA THR A 122 -30.68 -3.47 -3.25
C THR A 122 -29.64 -3.22 -4.35
N HIS A 123 -28.45 -2.74 -3.97
CA HIS A 123 -27.36 -2.44 -4.88
C HIS A 123 -26.73 -3.71 -5.48
N THR A 124 -26.46 -4.71 -4.64
CA THR A 124 -25.91 -6.00 -5.08
C THR A 124 -26.93 -6.74 -5.96
N SER A 125 -28.21 -6.74 -5.59
CA SER A 125 -29.28 -7.36 -6.38
C SER A 125 -29.44 -6.73 -7.76
N SER A 126 -29.48 -5.39 -7.83
CA SER A 126 -29.62 -4.69 -9.11
C SER A 126 -28.37 -4.79 -9.98
N THR A 127 -27.19 -4.95 -9.38
CA THR A 127 -25.93 -5.25 -10.11
C THR A 127 -25.93 -6.66 -10.69
N ALA A 128 -26.47 -7.64 -9.97
CA ALA A 128 -26.53 -9.03 -10.43
C ALA A 128 -27.60 -9.21 -11.52
N VAL A 129 -28.84 -8.83 -11.22
CA VAL A 129 -30.04 -9.21 -11.99
C VAL A 129 -31.00 -8.04 -12.25
N GLY A 130 -30.57 -6.79 -12.08
CA GLY A 130 -31.42 -5.63 -12.33
C GLY A 130 -31.87 -5.53 -13.78
N ASN A 131 -33.13 -5.16 -13.98
CA ASN A 131 -33.74 -4.93 -15.28
C ASN A 131 -33.14 -3.68 -15.97
N HIS A 132 -33.45 -3.49 -17.26
CA HIS A 132 -33.05 -2.35 -18.05
C HIS A 132 -33.81 -1.09 -17.64
N VAL A 133 -33.14 -0.17 -16.94
CA VAL A 133 -33.74 1.11 -16.51
C VAL A 133 -33.08 2.27 -17.22
N LEU A 134 -33.85 2.98 -18.05
CA LEU A 134 -33.36 4.09 -18.88
C LEU A 134 -33.20 5.39 -18.08
N GLY A 135 -32.19 6.20 -18.42
CA GLY A 135 -32.05 7.57 -17.94
C GLY A 135 -31.55 7.73 -16.50
N VAL A 136 -31.09 6.64 -15.86
CA VAL A 136 -30.57 6.67 -14.50
C VAL A 136 -29.28 7.45 -14.40
N SER A 137 -29.00 7.99 -13.22
CA SER A 137 -27.72 8.63 -12.92
C SER A 137 -27.51 8.68 -11.41
N TYR A 138 -26.26 8.79 -10.97
CA TYR A 138 -25.93 9.20 -9.61
C TYR A 138 -25.78 10.72 -9.61
N PHE A 139 -26.84 11.44 -9.24
CA PHE A 139 -26.88 12.91 -9.28
C PHE A 139 -26.30 13.53 -10.56
N GLY A 140 -26.66 12.97 -11.73
CA GLY A 140 -26.18 13.38 -13.04
C GLY A 140 -24.87 12.72 -13.51
N TYR A 141 -24.06 12.15 -12.61
CA TYR A 141 -22.91 11.31 -12.99
C TYR A 141 -23.37 9.96 -13.56
N ALA A 142 -22.55 9.39 -14.45
CA ALA A 142 -22.78 8.07 -15.06
C ALA A 142 -24.17 7.91 -15.73
N ARG A 143 -24.71 9.00 -16.30
CA ARG A 143 -26.04 9.02 -16.89
C ARG A 143 -26.20 8.00 -18.02
N GLY A 144 -27.14 7.07 -17.86
CA GLY A 144 -27.27 5.90 -18.75
C GLY A 144 -28.48 5.00 -18.52
N THR A 145 -28.38 3.78 -19.04
CA THR A 145 -29.33 2.67 -18.83
C THR A 145 -28.73 1.70 -17.82
N ALA A 146 -29.25 1.64 -16.60
CA ALA A 146 -28.90 0.66 -15.57
C ALA A 146 -29.36 -0.73 -15.97
N ARG A 147 -28.56 -1.75 -15.65
CA ARG A 147 -28.92 -3.17 -15.77
C ARG A 147 -27.90 -4.03 -15.05
N GLY A 148 -28.35 -5.18 -14.57
CA GLY A 148 -27.49 -6.21 -14.02
C GLY A 148 -26.69 -6.96 -15.07
N VAL A 149 -25.85 -7.88 -14.61
CA VAL A 149 -25.09 -8.80 -15.46
C VAL A 149 -26.01 -9.80 -16.15
N ALA A 150 -27.08 -10.25 -15.47
CA ALA A 150 -28.08 -11.18 -15.99
C ALA A 150 -29.51 -10.60 -15.83
N PRO A 151 -29.91 -9.63 -16.67
CA PRO A 151 -31.18 -8.89 -16.49
C PRO A 151 -32.44 -9.74 -16.74
N GLY A 152 -32.32 -10.95 -17.29
CA GLY A 152 -33.42 -11.89 -17.50
C GLY A 152 -33.58 -12.94 -16.39
N ALA A 153 -32.68 -12.97 -15.40
CA ALA A 153 -32.73 -13.91 -14.29
C ALA A 153 -33.75 -13.51 -13.22
N HIS A 154 -34.30 -14.51 -12.53
CA HIS A 154 -35.15 -14.31 -11.36
C HIS A 154 -34.32 -14.01 -10.12
N LEU A 155 -34.87 -13.21 -9.21
CA LEU A 155 -34.25 -12.79 -7.97
C LEU A 155 -34.95 -13.44 -6.77
N ALA A 156 -34.19 -14.09 -5.89
CA ALA A 156 -34.65 -14.51 -4.57
C ALA A 156 -33.85 -13.77 -3.49
N MET A 157 -34.53 -13.03 -2.60
CA MET A 157 -33.88 -12.23 -1.57
C MET A 157 -33.95 -12.91 -0.20
N TYR A 158 -32.80 -13.06 0.44
CA TYR A 158 -32.63 -13.62 1.78
C TYR A 158 -31.95 -12.57 2.67
N LYS A 159 -32.73 -11.82 3.45
CA LYS A 159 -32.19 -10.83 4.39
C LYS A 159 -31.57 -11.53 5.60
N VAL A 160 -30.27 -11.42 5.74
CA VAL A 160 -29.47 -12.01 6.82
C VAL A 160 -28.65 -10.98 7.59
N GLY A 161 -28.47 -9.77 7.05
CA GLY A 161 -27.77 -8.67 7.71
C GLY A 161 -28.72 -7.67 8.35
N TRP A 162 -28.48 -7.38 9.63
CA TRP A 162 -29.25 -6.45 10.44
C TRP A 162 -28.39 -5.38 11.09
N ALA A 163 -29.03 -4.27 11.46
CA ALA A 163 -28.35 -3.12 12.06
C ALA A 163 -27.64 -3.39 13.38
N THR A 164 -28.24 -4.26 14.18
CA THR A 164 -27.83 -4.55 15.54
C THR A 164 -27.08 -5.86 15.64
N ASP A 165 -26.59 -6.38 14.52
CA ASP A 165 -25.91 -7.67 14.49
C ASP A 165 -24.59 -7.65 15.26
N THR A 166 -24.36 -8.75 15.95
CA THR A 166 -23.05 -9.19 16.42
C THR A 166 -22.48 -10.19 15.41
N GLU A 167 -21.18 -10.45 15.42
CA GLU A 167 -20.58 -11.46 14.53
C GLU A 167 -21.26 -12.84 14.64
N LEU A 168 -21.65 -13.23 15.86
CA LEU A 168 -22.29 -14.52 16.12
C LEU A 168 -23.75 -14.57 15.66
N SER A 169 -24.53 -13.51 15.90
CA SER A 169 -25.92 -13.45 15.41
C SER A 169 -25.96 -13.44 13.88
N PHE A 170 -25.08 -12.66 13.26
CA PHE A 170 -24.95 -12.58 11.81
C PHE A 170 -24.55 -13.93 11.19
N ALA A 171 -23.55 -14.62 11.74
CA ALA A 171 -23.15 -15.95 11.27
C ALA A 171 -24.32 -16.95 11.29
N THR A 172 -25.13 -16.90 12.35
CA THR A 172 -26.29 -17.79 12.52
C THR A 172 -27.37 -17.51 11.47
N ASP A 173 -27.66 -16.25 11.21
CA ASP A 173 -28.68 -15.86 10.23
C ASP A 173 -28.20 -16.11 8.78
N VAL A 174 -26.90 -15.96 8.48
CA VAL A 174 -26.30 -16.35 7.20
C VAL A 174 -26.48 -17.85 6.94
N LEU A 175 -26.18 -18.71 7.91
CA LEU A 175 -26.36 -20.16 7.77
C LEU A 175 -27.81 -20.53 7.50
N ALA A 176 -28.75 -19.94 8.25
CA ALA A 176 -30.18 -20.17 8.06
C ALA A 176 -30.66 -19.68 6.67
N GLY A 177 -30.14 -18.55 6.20
CA GLY A 177 -30.43 -18.04 4.86
C GLY A 177 -29.90 -18.95 3.76
N MET A 178 -28.69 -19.49 3.91
CA MET A 178 -28.09 -20.43 2.95
C MET A 178 -28.89 -21.73 2.88
N GLU A 179 -29.23 -22.32 4.03
CA GLU A 179 -30.05 -23.53 4.11
C GLU A 179 -31.39 -23.34 3.41
N GLN A 180 -32.07 -22.21 3.67
CA GLN A 180 -33.35 -21.93 3.02
C GLN A 180 -33.21 -21.69 1.51
N ALA A 181 -32.14 -21.03 1.06
CA ALA A 181 -31.88 -20.82 -0.36
C ALA A 181 -31.65 -22.15 -1.10
N ILE A 182 -31.00 -23.14 -0.46
CA ILE A 182 -30.87 -24.51 -1.00
C ILE A 182 -32.25 -25.16 -1.12
N LEU A 183 -33.07 -25.07 -0.06
CA LEU A 183 -34.41 -25.67 -0.04
C LEU A 183 -35.36 -25.04 -1.07
N ASP A 184 -35.25 -23.73 -1.29
CA ASP A 184 -36.02 -23.00 -2.30
C ASP A 184 -35.56 -23.32 -3.74
N GLY A 185 -34.43 -24.04 -3.92
CA GLY A 185 -33.94 -24.50 -5.21
C GLY A 185 -33.31 -23.39 -6.06
N VAL A 186 -32.61 -22.45 -5.41
CA VAL A 186 -31.81 -21.40 -6.06
C VAL A 186 -30.67 -22.01 -6.90
N ASP A 187 -30.46 -21.51 -8.11
CA ASP A 187 -29.39 -22.01 -9.01
C ASP A 187 -28.01 -21.45 -8.65
N ILE A 188 -27.95 -20.17 -8.24
CA ILE A 188 -26.69 -19.48 -7.87
C ILE A 188 -26.93 -18.62 -6.63
N MET A 189 -26.06 -18.73 -5.62
CA MET A 189 -26.05 -17.85 -4.46
C MET A 189 -24.99 -16.75 -4.59
N SER A 190 -25.37 -15.51 -4.32
CA SER A 190 -24.46 -14.37 -4.21
C SER A 190 -24.40 -13.90 -2.76
N LEU A 191 -23.19 -13.83 -2.22
CA LEU A 191 -22.91 -13.39 -0.87
C LEU A 191 -21.85 -12.29 -0.93
N SER A 192 -22.27 -11.05 -0.68
CA SER A 192 -21.35 -9.90 -0.57
C SER A 192 -21.06 -9.59 0.91
N LEU A 193 -20.71 -10.63 1.66
CA LEU A 193 -20.61 -10.65 3.12
C LEU A 193 -19.30 -11.36 3.53
N GLY A 194 -18.74 -11.00 4.69
CA GLY A 194 -17.56 -11.66 5.23
C GLY A 194 -17.48 -11.54 6.76
N ILE A 195 -16.99 -12.58 7.42
CA ILE A 195 -16.82 -12.63 8.88
C ILE A 195 -15.32 -12.75 9.18
N ASN A 196 -14.80 -11.89 10.06
CA ASN A 196 -13.38 -11.86 10.37
C ASN A 196 -12.99 -13.03 11.26
N GLN A 197 -12.76 -14.18 10.63
CA GLN A 197 -12.28 -15.35 11.33
C GLN A 197 -10.76 -15.28 11.41
N THR A 198 -10.27 -15.01 12.63
CA THR A 198 -8.89 -15.19 13.12
C THR A 198 -7.87 -14.05 12.96
N SER A 199 -6.98 -13.94 13.94
CA SER A 199 -5.89 -12.96 14.11
C SER A 199 -4.68 -13.18 13.17
N TYR A 200 -4.87 -13.77 11.99
CA TYR A 200 -3.80 -14.03 11.02
C TYR A 200 -3.75 -12.91 9.97
N PHE A 201 -2.53 -12.48 9.63
CA PHE A 201 -2.19 -11.33 8.77
C PHE A 201 -2.51 -11.51 7.26
N THR A 202 -3.70 -11.99 6.88
CA THR A 202 -4.12 -12.08 5.47
C THR A 202 -5.49 -11.45 5.25
N ASP A 203 -5.62 -10.55 4.27
CA ASP A 203 -6.82 -9.72 4.07
C ASP A 203 -8.01 -10.48 3.47
N VAL A 204 -7.81 -11.65 2.83
CA VAL A 204 -8.88 -12.41 2.16
C VAL A 204 -9.66 -13.32 3.13
N MET A 205 -10.98 -13.18 3.16
CA MET A 205 -11.87 -13.83 4.14
C MET A 205 -12.66 -15.02 3.55
N ALA A 206 -13.01 -14.96 2.27
CA ALA A 206 -13.65 -16.08 1.55
C ALA A 206 -12.57 -17.05 1.04
N ILE A 207 -12.25 -18.04 1.87
CA ILE A 207 -11.06 -18.89 1.69
C ILE A 207 -11.39 -20.37 1.46
N ALA A 208 -12.67 -20.72 1.45
CA ALA A 208 -13.07 -22.10 1.18
C ALA A 208 -12.80 -22.47 -0.29
N PRO A 209 -12.29 -23.68 -0.58
CA PRO A 209 -12.04 -24.14 -1.95
C PRO A 209 -13.30 -24.21 -2.84
N TRP A 210 -14.48 -24.39 -2.24
CA TRP A 210 -15.77 -24.46 -2.93
C TRP A 210 -16.45 -23.09 -3.12
N ILE A 211 -15.85 -22.00 -2.65
CA ILE A 211 -16.37 -20.64 -2.85
C ILE A 211 -15.56 -19.99 -3.97
N THR A 212 -16.25 -19.39 -4.95
CA THR A 212 -15.62 -18.50 -5.92
C THR A 212 -15.43 -17.11 -5.29
N THR A 213 -14.19 -16.78 -4.98
CA THR A 213 -13.75 -15.54 -4.35
C THR A 213 -13.35 -14.52 -5.41
N VAL A 214 -14.00 -13.37 -5.38
CA VAL A 214 -13.87 -12.33 -6.40
C VAL A 214 -13.11 -11.13 -5.85
N GLY A 215 -12.01 -10.75 -6.51
CA GLY A 215 -11.31 -9.49 -6.27
C GLY A 215 -11.96 -8.32 -7.01
N ALA A 216 -11.78 -7.10 -6.50
CA ALA A 216 -12.36 -5.89 -7.07
C ALA A 216 -11.39 -5.18 -8.03
N SER A 217 -11.87 -4.81 -9.22
CA SER A 217 -11.13 -4.01 -10.19
C SER A 217 -11.84 -2.72 -10.61
N THR A 218 -11.05 -1.86 -11.24
CA THR A 218 -11.51 -0.57 -11.77
C THR A 218 -12.15 -0.70 -13.14
N LEU A 219 -13.02 0.27 -13.42
CA LEU A 219 -13.52 0.58 -14.76
C LEU A 219 -12.64 1.67 -15.37
N ASP A 220 -12.66 1.83 -16.70
CA ASP A 220 -12.01 2.96 -17.39
C ASP A 220 -12.75 4.31 -17.24
N ARG A 221 -13.78 4.34 -16.38
CA ARG A 221 -14.61 5.51 -16.07
C ARG A 221 -13.98 6.40 -15.00
N SER A 222 -14.12 7.71 -15.15
CA SER A 222 -13.72 8.70 -14.16
C SER A 222 -14.81 9.74 -13.93
N PHE A 223 -15.01 10.14 -12.68
CA PHE A 223 -15.88 11.25 -12.28
C PHE A 223 -15.05 12.49 -12.01
N LEU A 224 -15.37 13.56 -12.74
CA LEU A 224 -14.49 14.69 -12.90
C LEU A 224 -15.22 15.99 -12.59
N ALA A 225 -14.43 16.97 -12.17
CA ALA A 225 -14.79 18.37 -12.18
C ALA A 225 -13.68 19.15 -12.89
N THR A 226 -14.06 20.26 -13.51
CA THR A 226 -13.13 21.14 -14.23
C THR A 226 -13.11 22.51 -13.59
N MET A 227 -11.93 23.13 -13.59
CA MET A 227 -11.74 24.49 -13.09
C MET A 227 -10.92 25.28 -14.10
N THR A 228 -11.30 26.53 -14.32
CA THR A 228 -10.54 27.50 -15.11
C THR A 228 -10.28 28.73 -14.25
N LEU A 229 -9.01 29.13 -14.17
CA LEU A 229 -8.57 30.34 -13.50
C LEU A 229 -8.71 31.56 -14.43
N GLU A 230 -8.70 32.77 -13.87
CA GLU A 230 -8.83 34.02 -14.66
C GLU A 230 -7.68 34.21 -15.67
N ASN A 231 -6.50 33.67 -15.37
CA ASN A 231 -5.34 33.68 -16.26
C ASN A 231 -5.47 32.72 -17.47
N GLY A 232 -6.57 31.96 -17.58
CA GLY A 232 -6.83 31.02 -18.66
C GLY A 232 -6.39 29.58 -18.38
N ASP A 233 -5.67 29.31 -17.29
CA ASP A 233 -5.25 27.94 -16.96
C ASP A 233 -6.45 27.07 -16.58
N SER A 234 -6.53 25.88 -17.17
CA SER A 234 -7.60 24.90 -16.92
C SER A 234 -7.06 23.62 -16.27
N PHE A 235 -7.78 23.12 -15.27
CA PHE A 235 -7.46 21.92 -14.52
C PHE A 235 -8.64 20.95 -14.53
N GLU A 236 -8.35 19.67 -14.72
CA GLU A 236 -9.29 18.55 -14.61
C GLU A 236 -8.89 17.74 -13.38
N GLY A 237 -9.85 17.50 -12.47
CA GLY A 237 -9.63 16.80 -11.21
C GLY A 237 -10.80 15.89 -10.85
N THR A 238 -10.66 15.11 -9.79
CA THR A 238 -11.72 14.19 -9.35
C THR A 238 -12.74 14.92 -8.48
N SER A 239 -14.02 14.65 -8.71
CA SER A 239 -15.10 15.11 -7.84
C SER A 239 -16.30 14.19 -7.87
N TYR A 240 -16.94 14.05 -6.71
CA TYR A 240 -18.21 13.34 -6.52
C TYR A 240 -19.30 14.27 -5.98
N PHE A 241 -19.08 15.58 -6.04
CA PHE A 241 -20.05 16.55 -5.53
C PHE A 241 -21.37 16.43 -6.31
N PRO A 242 -22.52 16.23 -5.63
CA PRO A 242 -23.75 15.75 -6.26
C PRO A 242 -24.52 16.82 -7.04
N GLU A 243 -24.23 18.11 -6.85
CA GLU A 243 -24.98 19.15 -7.55
C GLU A 243 -24.21 19.67 -8.77
N SER A 244 -24.94 19.90 -9.87
CA SER A 244 -24.42 20.58 -11.06
C SER A 244 -24.32 22.09 -10.83
N VAL A 245 -23.50 22.47 -9.84
CA VAL A 245 -23.23 23.88 -9.52
C VAL A 245 -22.26 24.44 -10.54
N PHE A 246 -22.55 25.66 -11.00
CA PHE A 246 -21.64 26.43 -11.81
C PHE A 246 -21.12 27.62 -11.01
N ILE A 247 -19.83 27.59 -10.69
CA ILE A 247 -19.16 28.63 -9.89
C ILE A 247 -18.43 29.56 -10.84
N THR A 248 -18.74 30.85 -10.80
CA THR A 248 -18.13 31.85 -11.68
C THR A 248 -17.54 33.00 -10.91
N ASP A 249 -16.46 33.58 -11.46
CA ASP A 249 -15.82 34.81 -10.99
C ASP A 249 -15.64 34.91 -9.47
N SER A 250 -15.34 33.78 -8.84
CA SER A 250 -15.28 33.65 -7.39
C SER A 250 -13.85 33.88 -6.90
N LEU A 251 -13.70 34.65 -5.81
CA LEU A 251 -12.39 34.89 -5.20
C LEU A 251 -11.79 33.58 -4.70
N LEU A 252 -10.48 33.40 -4.92
CA LEU A 252 -9.71 32.26 -4.49
C LEU A 252 -8.87 32.64 -3.26
N TYR A 253 -9.06 31.94 -2.15
CA TYR A 253 -8.32 32.14 -0.92
C TYR A 253 -7.23 31.08 -0.74
N TYR A 254 -6.08 31.51 -0.25
CA TYR A 254 -4.98 30.65 0.18
C TYR A 254 -4.31 31.24 1.42
N GLY A 255 -3.99 30.40 2.41
CA GLY A 255 -3.36 30.78 3.67
C GLY A 255 -1.90 31.22 3.55
N LYS A 256 -1.63 32.28 2.78
CA LYS A 256 -0.27 32.75 2.47
C LYS A 256 0.50 33.11 3.73
N GLY A 257 1.65 32.46 3.94
CA GLY A 257 2.54 32.71 5.09
C GLY A 257 2.08 32.05 6.40
N ASN A 258 0.97 31.30 6.41
CA ASN A 258 0.50 30.56 7.57
C ASN A 258 0.22 29.10 7.19
N THR A 259 1.14 28.21 7.56
CA THR A 259 1.08 26.78 7.24
C THR A 259 -0.21 26.12 7.72
N SER A 260 -0.72 26.50 8.90
CA SER A 260 -1.97 25.94 9.44
C SER A 260 -3.19 26.33 8.59
N LYS A 261 -3.23 27.58 8.11
CA LYS A 261 -4.28 28.07 7.19
C LYS A 261 -4.12 27.49 5.78
N ALA A 262 -2.89 27.36 5.27
CA ALA A 262 -2.61 26.77 3.96
C ALA A 262 -3.03 25.30 3.88
N ILE A 263 -2.81 24.54 4.95
CA ILE A 263 -3.20 23.13 5.06
C ILE A 263 -4.69 22.96 5.43
N CYS A 264 -5.39 24.03 5.83
CA CYS A 264 -6.78 23.97 6.31
C CYS A 264 -6.94 23.04 7.53
N ILE A 265 -6.04 23.18 8.52
CA ILE A 265 -6.14 22.44 9.80
C ILE A 265 -7.42 22.86 10.54
N HIS A 266 -8.01 21.93 11.29
CA HIS A 266 -9.19 22.20 12.10
C HIS A 266 -9.02 23.48 12.95
N ARG A 267 -10.00 24.40 12.84
CA ARG A 267 -10.04 25.73 13.48
C ARG A 267 -8.95 26.72 13.04
N ALA A 268 -8.21 26.44 11.97
CA ALA A 268 -7.22 27.39 11.46
C ALA A 268 -7.84 28.49 10.59
N LEU A 269 -8.93 28.21 9.88
CA LEU A 269 -9.54 29.17 8.96
C LEU A 269 -10.56 30.08 9.69
N ASP A 270 -10.54 31.36 9.31
CA ASP A 270 -11.45 32.36 9.84
C ASP A 270 -12.62 32.61 8.89
N ARG A 271 -13.86 32.49 9.39
CA ARG A 271 -15.08 32.70 8.59
C ARG A 271 -15.09 34.04 7.84
N LYS A 272 -14.57 35.11 8.45
CA LYS A 272 -14.50 36.45 7.82
C LYS A 272 -13.57 36.49 6.60
N GLU A 273 -12.58 35.62 6.53
CA GLU A 273 -11.59 35.60 5.45
C GLU A 273 -12.05 34.77 4.25
N VAL A 274 -12.82 33.71 4.49
CA VAL A 274 -13.08 32.63 3.51
C VAL A 274 -14.54 32.46 3.11
N ALA A 275 -15.48 33.02 3.89
CA ALA A 275 -16.90 32.89 3.56
C ALA A 275 -17.21 33.41 2.16
N GLY A 276 -17.90 32.60 1.35
CA GLY A 276 -18.23 32.94 -0.04
C GLY A 276 -17.06 32.88 -1.03
N LYS A 277 -15.88 32.37 -0.64
CA LYS A 277 -14.70 32.22 -1.50
C LYS A 277 -14.40 30.75 -1.81
N VAL A 278 -13.68 30.49 -2.89
CA VAL A 278 -13.06 29.18 -3.16
C VAL A 278 -11.79 29.08 -2.32
N VAL A 279 -11.57 27.98 -1.59
CA VAL A 279 -10.41 27.79 -0.72
C VAL A 279 -9.45 26.75 -1.29
N LEU A 280 -8.16 27.07 -1.39
CA LEU A 280 -7.12 26.12 -1.74
C LEU A 280 -6.48 25.55 -0.47
N CYS A 281 -6.54 24.22 -0.31
CA CYS A 281 -5.92 23.49 0.80
C CYS A 281 -4.74 22.63 0.30
N ASP A 282 -3.59 22.81 0.94
CA ASP A 282 -2.35 22.08 0.65
C ASP A 282 -2.40 20.62 1.14
N TYR A 283 -1.62 19.78 0.47
CA TYR A 283 -1.40 18.41 0.91
C TYR A 283 -0.65 18.39 2.25
N SER A 284 -1.04 17.46 3.12
CA SER A 284 -0.36 17.23 4.40
C SER A 284 -0.41 15.77 4.79
N THR A 285 0.70 15.24 5.31
CA THR A 285 0.76 13.93 5.96
C THR A 285 0.15 13.93 7.37
N LYS A 286 -0.07 15.12 7.94
CA LYS A 286 -0.57 15.28 9.32
C LYS A 286 -2.09 15.22 9.43
N ILE A 287 -2.81 15.58 8.37
CA ILE A 287 -4.28 15.61 8.35
C ILE A 287 -4.82 14.98 7.07
N LYS A 288 -5.98 14.33 7.17
CA LYS A 288 -6.66 13.74 6.01
C LYS A 288 -7.48 14.80 5.27
N VAL A 289 -7.66 14.64 3.96
CA VAL A 289 -8.50 15.54 3.15
C VAL A 289 -9.93 15.64 3.70
N SER A 290 -10.46 14.55 4.27
CA SER A 290 -11.78 14.55 4.91
C SER A 290 -11.89 15.49 6.12
N GLN A 291 -10.78 15.72 6.83
CA GLN A 291 -10.71 16.71 7.90
C GLN A 291 -10.62 18.14 7.34
N GLN A 292 -9.93 18.33 6.22
CA GLN A 292 -9.86 19.62 5.52
C GLN A 292 -11.24 20.05 5.03
N ILE A 293 -12.02 19.13 4.44
CA ILE A 293 -13.40 19.40 4.00
C ILE A 293 -14.27 19.89 5.16
N LYS A 294 -14.22 19.20 6.31
CA LYS A 294 -14.98 19.61 7.50
C LYS A 294 -14.60 21.02 7.97
N GLU A 295 -13.32 21.38 7.89
CA GLU A 295 -12.89 22.73 8.27
C GLU A 295 -13.42 23.78 7.30
N VAL A 296 -13.29 23.55 6.00
CA VAL A 296 -13.77 24.45 4.94
C VAL A 296 -15.29 24.63 5.01
N GLU A 297 -16.03 23.55 5.29
CA GLU A 297 -17.47 23.56 5.49
C GLU A 297 -17.85 24.38 6.74
N ARG A 298 -17.16 24.16 7.87
CA ARG A 298 -17.39 24.89 9.14
C ARG A 298 -17.27 26.41 8.97
N VAL A 299 -16.34 26.87 8.15
CA VAL A 299 -16.08 28.30 7.91
C VAL A 299 -16.94 28.90 6.80
N GLY A 300 -17.79 28.10 6.14
CA GLY A 300 -18.75 28.57 5.13
C GLY A 300 -18.11 29.01 3.82
N ALA A 301 -17.01 28.37 3.40
CA ALA A 301 -16.44 28.61 2.08
C ALA A 301 -17.41 28.20 0.97
N TYR A 302 -17.27 28.79 -0.22
CA TYR A 302 -18.15 28.51 -1.35
C TYR A 302 -17.78 27.21 -2.09
N ALA A 303 -16.49 26.92 -2.20
CA ALA A 303 -15.94 25.68 -2.75
C ALA A 303 -14.53 25.46 -2.22
N ALA A 304 -13.96 24.29 -2.47
CA ALA A 304 -12.55 24.04 -2.18
C ALA A 304 -11.82 23.21 -3.24
N ILE A 305 -10.51 23.43 -3.25
CA ILE A 305 -9.53 22.71 -4.06
C ILE A 305 -8.60 22.01 -3.08
N PHE A 306 -8.53 20.69 -3.15
CA PHE A 306 -7.68 19.88 -2.27
C PHE A 306 -6.55 19.26 -3.06
N LEU A 307 -5.33 19.47 -2.59
CA LEU A 307 -4.13 18.86 -3.15
C LEU A 307 -3.85 17.54 -2.43
N THR A 308 -3.65 16.47 -3.20
CA THR A 308 -3.40 15.14 -2.65
C THR A 308 -2.38 14.37 -3.47
N ASP A 309 -1.60 13.52 -2.81
CA ASP A 309 -0.71 12.51 -3.41
C ASP A 309 -1.48 11.35 -4.08
N MET A 310 -2.81 11.48 -4.18
CA MET A 310 -3.74 10.51 -4.75
C MET A 310 -3.68 9.12 -4.11
N SER A 311 -2.96 8.90 -3.00
CA SER A 311 -2.82 7.59 -2.34
C SER A 311 -3.98 7.30 -1.38
N PHE A 312 -4.70 8.34 -0.97
CA PHE A 312 -5.89 8.24 -0.11
C PHE A 312 -7.03 9.01 -0.75
N SER A 313 -7.83 8.32 -1.56
CA SER A 313 -9.01 8.91 -2.17
C SER A 313 -10.16 9.03 -1.15
N LEU A 314 -10.95 10.09 -1.30
CA LEU A 314 -12.16 10.34 -0.50
C LEU A 314 -13.32 9.48 -0.98
N TYR A 315 -14.17 9.03 -0.06
CA TYR A 315 -15.46 8.44 -0.41
C TYR A 315 -16.39 9.50 -1.01
N ALA A 316 -17.28 9.12 -1.93
CA ALA A 316 -18.25 10.03 -2.54
C ALA A 316 -19.07 10.84 -1.50
N ILE A 317 -19.43 10.21 -0.38
CA ILE A 317 -20.17 10.83 0.74
C ILE A 317 -19.42 11.98 1.44
N GLN A 318 -18.11 12.11 1.22
CA GLN A 318 -17.29 13.13 1.86
C GLN A 318 -17.31 14.46 1.08
N TYR A 319 -17.93 14.52 -0.09
CA TYR A 319 -18.04 15.72 -0.92
C TYR A 319 -19.27 16.55 -0.53
N SER A 320 -19.38 16.98 0.74
CA SER A 320 -20.51 17.79 1.26
C SER A 320 -20.54 19.22 0.73
N ILE A 321 -19.40 19.72 0.24
CA ILE A 321 -19.23 21.03 -0.39
C ILE A 321 -18.65 20.88 -1.80
N PRO A 322 -18.85 21.83 -2.72
CA PRO A 322 -18.24 21.78 -4.06
C PRO A 322 -16.71 21.66 -3.94
N SER A 323 -16.17 20.49 -4.30
CA SER A 323 -14.78 20.14 -4.03
C SER A 323 -14.10 19.55 -5.25
N LEU A 324 -12.90 20.04 -5.57
CA LEU A 324 -12.07 19.55 -6.65
C LEU A 324 -10.77 18.96 -6.09
N LEU A 325 -10.56 17.65 -6.28
CA LEU A 325 -9.31 17.00 -5.89
C LEU A 325 -8.33 17.01 -7.06
N LEU A 326 -7.14 17.52 -6.79
CA LEU A 326 -6.07 17.61 -7.78
C LEU A 326 -4.77 16.95 -7.29
N PRO A 327 -3.98 16.37 -8.20
CA PRO A 327 -2.62 15.95 -7.88
C PRO A 327 -1.78 17.12 -7.35
N ILE A 328 -0.84 16.85 -6.46
CA ILE A 328 0.12 17.84 -5.92
C ILE A 328 0.80 18.63 -7.04
N ALA A 329 1.12 17.96 -8.16
CA ALA A 329 1.73 18.56 -9.34
C ALA A 329 0.90 19.71 -9.94
N SER A 330 -0.42 19.53 -10.04
CA SER A 330 -1.36 20.56 -10.52
C SER A 330 -1.49 21.71 -9.52
N GLY A 331 -1.46 21.39 -8.23
CA GLY A 331 -1.55 22.37 -7.15
C GLY A 331 -0.45 23.42 -7.13
N LYS A 332 0.74 23.08 -7.63
CA LYS A 332 1.85 24.03 -7.75
C LYS A 332 1.50 25.25 -8.62
N LEU A 333 0.83 25.03 -9.75
CA LEU A 333 0.42 26.12 -10.65
C LEU A 333 -0.59 27.03 -9.98
N ILE A 334 -1.58 26.45 -9.33
CA ILE A 334 -2.63 27.19 -8.63
C ILE A 334 -2.01 28.01 -7.50
N LYS A 335 -1.04 27.43 -6.76
CA LYS A 335 -0.26 28.13 -5.73
C LYS A 335 0.55 29.31 -6.28
N GLU A 336 1.15 29.18 -7.46
CA GLU A 336 1.87 30.27 -8.12
C GLU A 336 0.93 31.41 -8.49
N TYR A 337 -0.24 31.08 -9.05
CA TYR A 337 -1.27 32.06 -9.39
C TYR A 337 -1.78 32.83 -8.16
N VAL A 338 -2.21 32.13 -7.10
CA VAL A 338 -2.76 32.79 -5.88
C VAL A 338 -1.74 33.60 -5.10
N THR A 339 -0.44 33.29 -5.24
CA THR A 339 0.61 34.04 -4.54
C THR A 339 1.06 35.28 -5.29
N ARG A 340 0.93 35.29 -6.63
CA ARG A 340 1.31 36.39 -7.52
C ARG A 340 0.21 37.44 -7.68
N GLU A 341 -1.03 37.00 -7.86
CA GLU A 341 -2.15 37.91 -8.10
C GLU A 341 -2.62 38.55 -6.79
N ARG A 342 -3.00 39.82 -6.85
CA ARG A 342 -3.51 40.56 -5.68
C ARG A 342 -4.90 40.08 -5.27
N ASN A 343 -5.74 39.75 -6.25
CA ASN A 343 -7.11 39.27 -6.09
C ASN A 343 -7.33 38.06 -7.00
N PRO A 344 -6.75 36.89 -6.68
CA PRO A 344 -6.89 35.71 -7.53
C PRO A 344 -8.35 35.28 -7.59
N LYS A 345 -8.84 34.99 -8.79
CA LYS A 345 -10.19 34.48 -9.02
C LYS A 345 -10.18 33.16 -9.78
N VAL A 346 -11.20 32.36 -9.49
CA VAL A 346 -11.61 31.23 -10.31
C VAL A 346 -12.66 31.74 -11.29
N LYS A 347 -12.35 31.68 -12.58
CA LYS A 347 -13.23 32.12 -13.68
C LYS A 347 -14.45 31.22 -13.79
N SER A 348 -14.22 29.90 -13.76
CA SER A 348 -15.31 28.92 -13.78
C SER A 348 -14.93 27.61 -13.09
N MET A 349 -15.84 27.01 -12.33
CA MET A 349 -15.79 25.58 -11.97
C MET A 349 -17.06 24.89 -12.43
N LYS A 350 -16.91 23.69 -13.00
CA LYS A 350 -18.00 22.82 -13.42
C LYS A 350 -17.88 21.46 -12.74
N PHE A 351 -18.99 20.95 -12.22
CA PHE A 351 -19.10 19.63 -11.59
C PHE A 351 -20.00 18.71 -12.42
N VAL A 352 -20.09 17.43 -12.05
CA VAL A 352 -20.97 16.45 -12.71
C VAL A 352 -20.51 16.06 -14.13
N PHE A 353 -19.21 15.77 -14.28
CA PHE A 353 -18.65 15.22 -15.53
C PHE A 353 -18.29 13.74 -15.37
N THR A 354 -18.59 12.95 -16.40
CA THR A 354 -18.14 11.55 -16.51
C THR A 354 -17.38 11.36 -17.82
N LYS A 355 -16.18 10.78 -17.74
CA LYS A 355 -15.31 10.52 -18.90
C LYS A 355 -14.88 9.06 -18.90
N LEU A 356 -14.75 8.46 -20.08
CA LEU A 356 -14.33 7.07 -20.29
C LEU A 356 -12.97 7.01 -20.97
N GLY A 357 -12.23 5.93 -20.76
CA GLY A 357 -10.94 5.69 -21.40
C GLY A 357 -9.81 6.61 -20.92
N THR A 358 -9.99 7.29 -19.78
CA THR A 358 -8.99 8.19 -19.20
C THR A 358 -7.99 7.50 -18.29
N LYS A 359 -8.33 6.30 -17.80
CA LYS A 359 -7.51 5.49 -16.89
C LYS A 359 -7.09 4.20 -17.57
N HIS A 360 -5.90 3.70 -17.22
CA HIS A 360 -5.54 2.32 -17.53
C HIS A 360 -6.49 1.40 -16.74
N ALA A 361 -7.28 0.54 -17.41
CA ALA A 361 -8.20 -0.38 -16.75
C ALA A 361 -8.26 -1.72 -17.49
N PRO A 362 -8.52 -2.84 -16.80
CA PRO A 362 -8.77 -2.95 -15.35
C PRO A 362 -7.49 -2.91 -14.51
N GLN A 363 -7.56 -2.28 -13.34
CA GLN A 363 -6.53 -2.35 -12.29
C GLN A 363 -7.15 -2.95 -11.02
N VAL A 364 -6.36 -3.72 -10.25
CA VAL A 364 -6.80 -4.25 -8.95
C VAL A 364 -6.97 -3.09 -7.98
N ALA A 365 -8.14 -3.00 -7.34
CA ALA A 365 -8.43 -1.93 -6.39
C ALA A 365 -7.54 -2.03 -5.15
N ASN A 366 -7.09 -0.90 -4.58
CA ASN A 366 -6.17 -0.92 -3.43
C ASN A 366 -6.76 -1.65 -2.21
N PHE A 367 -8.09 -1.56 -2.06
CA PHE A 367 -8.83 -2.17 -0.97
C PHE A 367 -9.17 -3.64 -1.21
N SER A 368 -8.91 -4.15 -2.43
CA SER A 368 -9.21 -5.54 -2.75
C SER A 368 -8.31 -6.44 -1.93
N SER A 369 -8.92 -7.24 -1.06
CA SER A 369 -8.23 -8.23 -0.25
C SER A 369 -7.36 -9.16 -1.11
N LYS A 370 -6.21 -9.55 -0.56
CA LYS A 370 -5.18 -10.32 -1.27
C LYS A 370 -4.91 -11.65 -0.58
N GLY A 371 -4.53 -12.64 -1.38
CA GLY A 371 -4.03 -13.92 -0.89
C GLY A 371 -2.64 -13.83 -0.26
N PRO A 372 -2.07 -14.97 0.19
CA PRO A 372 -2.59 -16.33 0.02
C PRO A 372 -3.71 -16.68 1.00
N ASN A 373 -4.39 -17.79 0.73
CA ASN A 373 -5.34 -18.41 1.64
C ASN A 373 -4.62 -18.81 2.96
N PRO A 374 -5.02 -18.29 4.13
CA PRO A 374 -4.34 -18.56 5.40
C PRO A 374 -4.53 -20.00 5.91
N ILE A 375 -5.65 -20.65 5.57
CA ILE A 375 -5.97 -22.01 6.02
C ILE A 375 -5.38 -23.04 5.06
N SER A 376 -5.54 -22.83 3.76
CA SER A 376 -4.99 -23.71 2.72
C SER A 376 -4.17 -22.90 1.71
N PRO A 377 -2.91 -22.55 2.03
CA PRO A 377 -2.05 -21.75 1.14
C PRO A 377 -1.78 -22.39 -0.23
N ARG A 378 -2.10 -23.68 -0.39
CA ARG A 378 -2.01 -24.41 -1.66
C ARG A 378 -3.13 -24.04 -2.64
N VAL A 379 -4.24 -23.50 -2.14
CA VAL A 379 -5.36 -23.02 -2.96
C VAL A 379 -5.21 -21.52 -3.16
N LEU A 380 -5.02 -21.11 -4.41
CA LEU A 380 -4.88 -19.70 -4.77
C LEU A 380 -6.18 -18.94 -4.45
N LYS A 381 -6.06 -17.74 -3.86
CA LYS A 381 -7.14 -16.78 -3.66
C LYS A 381 -6.64 -15.34 -3.90
N PRO A 382 -7.46 -14.41 -4.40
CA PRO A 382 -8.82 -14.63 -4.95
C PRO A 382 -8.77 -15.51 -6.21
N ASP A 383 -9.92 -16.03 -6.65
CA ASP A 383 -9.97 -16.90 -7.85
C ASP A 383 -10.02 -16.09 -9.14
N ILE A 384 -10.71 -14.94 -9.11
CA ILE A 384 -10.96 -14.11 -10.28
C ILE A 384 -11.09 -12.62 -9.91
N LEU A 385 -10.96 -11.74 -10.89
CA LEU A 385 -11.10 -10.29 -10.74
C LEU A 385 -12.33 -9.79 -11.54
N ALA A 386 -13.13 -8.90 -10.95
CA ALA A 386 -14.30 -8.30 -11.59
C ALA A 386 -14.51 -6.82 -11.20
N PRO A 387 -15.25 -6.02 -12.00
CA PRO A 387 -15.47 -4.61 -11.70
C PRO A 387 -16.18 -4.39 -10.36
N GLY A 388 -15.51 -3.69 -9.44
CA GLY A 388 -16.01 -3.39 -8.09
C GLY A 388 -15.83 -1.94 -7.64
N VAL A 389 -15.20 -1.11 -8.47
CA VAL A 389 -15.00 0.33 -8.18
C VAL A 389 -16.01 1.15 -8.97
N ASP A 390 -16.64 2.12 -8.30
CA ASP A 390 -17.55 3.10 -8.90
C ASP A 390 -18.80 2.50 -9.57
N VAL A 391 -19.27 1.31 -9.17
CA VAL A 391 -20.41 0.62 -9.81
C VAL A 391 -21.74 1.31 -9.50
N LEU A 392 -22.44 1.77 -10.54
CA LEU A 392 -23.76 2.41 -10.41
C LEU A 392 -24.87 1.35 -10.36
N ALA A 393 -25.62 1.29 -9.27
CA ALA A 393 -26.76 0.39 -9.11
C ALA A 393 -27.85 1.01 -8.21
N ALA A 394 -28.99 0.34 -8.08
CA ALA A 394 -30.12 0.85 -7.30
C ALA A 394 -29.84 0.80 -5.79
N VAL A 395 -30.40 1.74 -5.03
CA VAL A 395 -30.29 1.79 -3.56
C VAL A 395 -31.63 2.15 -2.92
N SER A 396 -31.73 1.99 -1.61
CA SER A 396 -32.90 2.38 -0.84
C SER A 396 -33.00 3.91 -0.75
N PRO A 397 -34.09 4.55 -1.21
CA PRO A 397 -34.20 6.02 -1.30
C PRO A 397 -34.61 6.70 0.01
N ILE A 398 -34.85 5.94 1.07
CA ILE A 398 -35.28 6.48 2.37
C ILE A 398 -34.11 7.02 3.20
N ILE A 399 -32.89 6.64 2.84
CA ILE A 399 -31.68 7.04 3.56
C ILE A 399 -31.02 8.20 2.81
N SER A 400 -30.80 9.30 3.54
CA SER A 400 -29.93 10.41 3.09
C SER A 400 -28.57 9.84 2.66
N PHE A 401 -28.25 10.01 1.38
CA PHE A 401 -26.98 9.56 0.82
C PHE A 401 -25.85 10.53 1.20
N ILE A 402 -26.13 11.83 1.05
CA ILE A 402 -25.19 12.91 1.37
C ILE A 402 -25.96 14.13 1.83
N LYS A 403 -25.42 14.82 2.83
CA LYS A 403 -25.95 16.10 3.29
C LYS A 403 -25.19 17.24 2.61
N VAL A 404 -25.93 18.12 1.94
CA VAL A 404 -25.39 19.32 1.30
C VAL A 404 -26.05 20.54 1.96
N GLY A 405 -25.27 21.25 2.77
CA GLY A 405 -25.79 22.35 3.59
C GLY A 405 -26.87 21.87 4.58
N SER A 406 -28.09 22.42 4.44
CA SER A 406 -29.25 22.03 5.25
C SER A 406 -30.09 20.91 4.65
N TYR A 407 -29.77 20.44 3.44
CA TYR A 407 -30.57 19.48 2.70
C TYR A 407 -29.95 18.08 2.76
N ASP A 408 -30.79 17.10 3.04
CA ASP A 408 -30.46 15.69 2.93
C ASP A 408 -30.83 15.20 1.52
N LEU A 409 -29.81 14.86 0.72
CA LEU A 409 -30.01 14.37 -0.64
C LEU A 409 -30.15 12.85 -0.62
N VAL A 410 -31.25 12.37 -1.17
CA VAL A 410 -31.53 10.95 -1.42
C VAL A 410 -31.38 10.65 -2.91
N THR A 411 -31.14 9.38 -3.24
CA THR A 411 -31.04 8.93 -4.64
C THR A 411 -31.58 7.51 -4.75
N ASP A 412 -32.18 7.18 -5.90
CA ASP A 412 -32.59 5.81 -6.22
C ASP A 412 -31.43 4.97 -6.77
N TYR A 413 -30.35 5.62 -7.24
CA TYR A 413 -29.17 4.99 -7.82
C TYR A 413 -27.87 5.61 -7.29
N ALA A 414 -26.91 4.77 -6.89
CA ALA A 414 -25.63 5.22 -6.35
C ALA A 414 -24.44 4.38 -6.86
N ILE A 415 -23.27 5.02 -6.91
CA ILE A 415 -21.99 4.45 -7.38
C ILE A 415 -21.16 3.77 -6.28
N THR A 416 -21.53 3.99 -5.02
CA THR A 416 -20.81 3.53 -3.83
C THR A 416 -21.80 3.48 -2.67
N LEU A 417 -21.74 2.43 -1.86
CA LEU A 417 -22.63 2.28 -0.71
C LEU A 417 -22.09 3.05 0.50
N ARG A 418 -23.02 3.65 1.26
CA ARG A 418 -22.74 4.43 2.46
C ARG A 418 -22.23 3.49 3.57
N HIS A 419 -21.09 3.84 4.20
CA HIS A 419 -20.75 3.32 5.53
C HIS A 419 -21.78 3.87 6.53
N ILE A 420 -22.74 3.07 6.97
CA ILE A 420 -23.64 3.41 8.08
C ILE A 420 -23.19 2.58 9.30
N ASN A 421 -22.65 3.27 10.30
CA ASN A 421 -22.47 2.80 11.68
C ASN A 421 -21.44 1.71 12.01
N GLY A 422 -20.31 1.63 11.31
CA GLY A 422 -19.07 1.09 11.91
C GLY A 422 -19.08 -0.37 12.42
N SER A 423 -20.12 -1.16 12.15
CA SER A 423 -20.25 -2.54 12.65
C SER A 423 -20.48 -3.59 11.55
N THR A 424 -20.69 -3.21 10.29
CA THR A 424 -20.68 -4.15 9.16
C THR A 424 -19.90 -3.57 7.98
N PRO A 425 -18.77 -4.18 7.58
CA PRO A 425 -18.05 -3.74 6.40
C PRO A 425 -18.85 -4.17 5.18
N CYS A 426 -19.45 -3.22 4.45
CA CYS A 426 -19.60 -3.41 3.02
C CYS A 426 -18.22 -3.84 2.51
N CYS A 427 -18.12 -4.94 1.76
CA CYS A 427 -16.88 -5.29 1.06
C CYS A 427 -16.37 -4.02 0.37
N TRP A 428 -15.26 -3.50 0.90
CA TRP A 428 -14.91 -2.08 0.90
C TRP A 428 -15.03 -1.43 -0.47
N CYS A 429 -16.11 -0.72 -0.81
CA CYS A 429 -16.09 0.13 -2.00
C CYS A 429 -15.39 1.45 -1.65
N GLY A 430 -14.06 1.42 -1.64
CA GLY A 430 -13.22 2.61 -1.55
C GLY A 430 -13.06 3.31 -2.90
N SER A 431 -12.71 4.59 -2.89
CA SER A 431 -12.28 5.26 -4.12
C SER A 431 -10.88 4.80 -4.52
N PHE A 432 -10.66 4.59 -5.82
CA PHE A 432 -9.42 4.00 -6.36
C PHE A 432 -8.30 5.02 -6.60
N THR A 433 -7.06 4.53 -6.53
CA THR A 433 -5.81 5.23 -6.79
C THR A 433 -5.03 4.46 -7.84
N GLU A 434 -4.61 5.08 -8.95
CA GLU A 434 -3.86 4.38 -9.99
C GLU A 434 -2.54 3.82 -9.44
N SER A 435 -2.32 2.51 -9.62
CA SER A 435 -1.08 1.83 -9.21
C SER A 435 -0.35 1.34 -10.46
N SER A 436 0.91 1.75 -10.65
CA SER A 436 1.77 1.29 -11.75
C SER A 436 2.46 -0.05 -11.48
N LEU A 437 2.08 -0.76 -10.40
CA LEU A 437 2.63 -2.05 -10.00
C LEU A 437 1.99 -3.19 -10.81
N SER A 438 2.79 -4.15 -11.29
CA SER A 438 2.27 -5.39 -11.85
C SER A 438 1.70 -6.28 -10.73
N GLY A 439 0.40 -6.58 -10.80
CA GLY A 439 -0.25 -7.52 -9.89
C GLY A 439 0.26 -8.96 -10.08
N THR A 440 0.01 -9.80 -9.09
CA THR A 440 0.27 -11.23 -9.10
C THR A 440 -1.05 -12.01 -9.06
N PRO A 441 -1.04 -13.34 -9.26
CA PRO A 441 -2.23 -14.16 -9.05
C PRO A 441 -2.80 -14.08 -7.63
N LEU A 442 -2.04 -13.63 -6.63
CA LEU A 442 -2.56 -13.37 -5.27
C LEU A 442 -3.38 -12.07 -5.19
N ASP A 443 -3.29 -11.21 -6.20
CA ASP A 443 -4.06 -9.97 -6.32
C ASP A 443 -5.31 -10.15 -7.21
N PHE A 444 -5.20 -10.94 -8.29
CA PHE A 444 -6.26 -11.04 -9.32
C PHE A 444 -6.71 -12.46 -9.66
N GLY A 445 -6.17 -13.49 -9.02
CA GLY A 445 -6.46 -14.89 -9.31
C GLY A 445 -6.07 -15.29 -10.73
N ALA A 446 -7.02 -15.86 -11.47
CA ALA A 446 -6.88 -16.17 -12.89
C ALA A 446 -6.85 -14.92 -13.79
N GLY A 447 -7.24 -13.75 -13.28
CA GLY A 447 -7.30 -12.49 -14.01
C GLY A 447 -8.72 -11.92 -14.10
N HIS A 448 -8.91 -10.95 -15.00
CA HIS A 448 -10.19 -10.28 -15.17
C HIS A 448 -11.20 -11.14 -15.93
N ILE A 449 -12.44 -11.20 -15.43
CA ILE A 449 -13.51 -12.00 -16.03
C ILE A 449 -13.78 -11.62 -17.50
N ASN A 450 -13.97 -12.66 -18.33
CA ASN A 450 -14.39 -12.54 -19.72
C ASN A 450 -15.59 -13.46 -19.99
N PRO A 451 -16.83 -12.94 -19.86
CA PRO A 451 -18.04 -13.75 -19.94
C PRO A 451 -18.20 -14.47 -21.29
N ASN A 452 -17.87 -13.80 -22.39
CA ASN A 452 -18.05 -14.38 -23.72
C ASN A 452 -17.10 -15.56 -23.99
N LYS A 453 -15.84 -15.48 -23.50
CA LYS A 453 -14.90 -16.61 -23.59
C LYS A 453 -15.24 -17.74 -22.63
N ALA A 454 -15.85 -17.43 -21.48
CA ALA A 454 -16.22 -18.44 -20.48
C ALA A 454 -17.34 -19.38 -20.94
N MET A 455 -18.15 -18.99 -21.94
CA MET A 455 -19.19 -19.85 -22.51
C MET A 455 -18.65 -21.07 -23.26
N ASP A 456 -17.49 -20.94 -23.90
CA ASP A 456 -16.85 -22.02 -24.65
C ASP A 456 -15.38 -22.14 -24.23
N PRO A 457 -15.11 -22.70 -23.04
CA PRO A 457 -13.77 -22.79 -22.49
C PRO A 457 -12.95 -23.91 -23.15
N GLY A 458 -13.58 -24.80 -23.93
CA GLY A 458 -12.99 -26.00 -24.50
C GLY A 458 -12.74 -27.11 -23.47
N LEU A 459 -11.97 -26.82 -22.42
CA LEU A 459 -11.66 -27.72 -21.30
C LEU A 459 -12.12 -27.12 -19.96
N ILE A 460 -12.57 -27.97 -19.05
CA ILE A 460 -12.85 -27.61 -17.66
C ILE A 460 -12.09 -28.52 -16.68
N TYR A 461 -11.75 -27.99 -15.51
CA TYR A 461 -11.34 -28.78 -14.36
C TYR A 461 -12.59 -29.14 -13.58
N ASP A 462 -13.13 -30.33 -13.86
CA ASP A 462 -14.37 -30.79 -13.25
C ASP A 462 -14.09 -31.38 -11.86
N MET A 463 -14.96 -31.10 -10.89
CA MET A 463 -14.84 -31.59 -9.52
C MET A 463 -16.22 -31.84 -8.93
N GLY A 464 -16.42 -33.02 -8.33
CA GLY A 464 -17.63 -33.37 -7.59
C GLY A 464 -17.52 -33.08 -6.10
N PHE A 465 -18.64 -33.27 -5.39
CA PHE A 465 -18.69 -33.14 -3.92
C PHE A 465 -17.63 -34.01 -3.23
N GLN A 466 -17.45 -35.24 -3.71
CA GLN A 466 -16.52 -36.19 -3.12
C GLN A 466 -15.06 -35.72 -3.25
N ASP A 467 -14.69 -35.02 -4.33
CA ASP A 467 -13.34 -34.48 -4.52
C ASP A 467 -13.00 -33.35 -3.53
N TYR A 468 -14.01 -32.60 -3.06
CA TYR A 468 -13.83 -31.61 -1.99
C TYR A 468 -13.59 -32.26 -0.62
N ILE A 469 -14.13 -33.46 -0.40
CA ILE A 469 -13.86 -34.27 0.80
C ILE A 469 -12.50 -34.97 0.68
N GLU A 470 -12.15 -35.43 -0.53
CA GLU A 470 -10.92 -36.13 -0.87
C GLU A 470 -9.77 -35.20 -1.29
N PHE A 471 -9.77 -33.93 -0.85
CA PHE A 471 -8.93 -32.80 -1.29
C PHE A 471 -7.39 -32.96 -1.10
N LEU A 472 -6.84 -34.15 -1.29
CA LEU A 472 -5.47 -34.58 -1.05
C LEU A 472 -4.87 -35.48 -2.15
N CYS A 473 -5.38 -35.45 -3.38
CA CYS A 473 -4.71 -36.11 -4.51
C CYS A 473 -4.34 -35.08 -5.58
N ASN A 474 -3.04 -34.76 -5.70
CA ASN A 474 -2.46 -33.75 -6.62
C ASN A 474 -2.57 -34.12 -8.13
N LEU A 475 -3.73 -34.57 -8.62
CA LEU A 475 -3.96 -35.00 -9.99
C LEU A 475 -4.79 -33.95 -10.75
N GLY A 476 -4.23 -33.40 -11.83
CA GLY A 476 -4.97 -32.51 -12.73
C GLY A 476 -5.80 -33.35 -13.71
N VAL A 477 -7.11 -33.41 -13.50
CA VAL A 477 -8.06 -34.03 -14.43
C VAL A 477 -8.80 -32.93 -15.18
N VAL A 478 -8.87 -33.04 -16.51
CA VAL A 478 -9.62 -32.11 -17.36
C VAL A 478 -10.64 -32.85 -18.19
N THR A 479 -11.81 -32.24 -18.34
CA THR A 479 -12.95 -32.76 -19.09
C THR A 479 -13.15 -31.93 -20.36
N ASN A 480 -13.26 -32.59 -21.51
CA ASN A 480 -13.52 -31.90 -22.79
C ASN A 480 -14.99 -31.51 -22.94
N VAL A 481 -15.28 -30.21 -22.98
CA VAL A 481 -16.63 -29.67 -23.19
C VAL A 481 -16.78 -28.94 -24.53
N GLY A 482 -15.69 -28.81 -25.29
CA GLY A 482 -15.67 -28.25 -26.63
C GLY A 482 -16.00 -29.29 -27.72
N ASN A 483 -15.23 -29.23 -28.82
CA ASN A 483 -15.41 -30.10 -29.99
C ASN A 483 -15.24 -31.59 -29.65
N GLU A 484 -15.95 -32.47 -30.37
CA GLU A 484 -15.90 -33.92 -30.14
C GLU A 484 -14.49 -34.49 -30.22
N LYS A 485 -13.70 -34.04 -31.21
CA LYS A 485 -12.30 -34.42 -31.39
C LYS A 485 -11.43 -33.19 -31.23
N ALA A 486 -10.52 -33.21 -30.26
CA ALA A 486 -9.63 -32.09 -29.97
C ALA A 486 -8.29 -32.58 -29.42
N VAL A 487 -7.22 -31.88 -29.79
CA VAL A 487 -5.85 -32.13 -29.31
C VAL A 487 -5.32 -30.87 -28.65
N TYR A 488 -4.97 -30.95 -27.38
CA TYR A 488 -4.43 -29.83 -26.61
C TYR A 488 -2.96 -30.06 -26.30
N ARG A 489 -2.14 -29.00 -26.41
CA ARG A 489 -0.71 -29.02 -26.08
C ARG A 489 -0.44 -28.10 -24.90
N ALA A 490 0.20 -28.62 -23.85
CA ALA A 490 0.62 -27.81 -22.71
C ALA A 490 1.74 -26.84 -23.12
N HIS A 491 1.51 -25.55 -22.91
CA HIS A 491 2.48 -24.48 -23.14
C HIS A 491 2.92 -23.89 -21.80
N LEU A 492 4.23 -23.73 -21.60
CA LEU A 492 4.81 -23.17 -20.37
C LEU A 492 5.52 -21.86 -20.73
N GLU A 493 5.10 -20.75 -20.12
CA GLU A 493 5.68 -19.43 -20.31
C GLU A 493 6.03 -18.80 -18.96
N ASN A 494 6.95 -17.83 -18.97
CA ASN A 494 7.28 -16.99 -17.82
C ASN A 494 7.67 -17.76 -16.54
N ILE A 495 8.39 -18.87 -16.68
CA ILE A 495 8.87 -19.66 -15.53
C ILE A 495 9.87 -18.83 -14.71
N PRO A 496 9.62 -18.58 -13.41
CA PRO A 496 10.53 -17.81 -12.57
C PRO A 496 11.93 -18.44 -12.44
N THR A 497 12.97 -17.62 -12.35
CA THR A 497 14.35 -18.09 -12.17
C THR A 497 14.50 -18.93 -10.90
N GLY A 498 15.05 -20.14 -11.01
CA GLY A 498 15.22 -21.10 -9.91
C GLY A 498 14.07 -22.10 -9.72
N MET A 499 13.11 -22.12 -10.66
CA MET A 499 11.99 -23.06 -10.72
C MET A 499 12.03 -23.81 -12.05
N ARG A 500 11.86 -25.14 -12.01
CA ARG A 500 11.69 -25.99 -13.17
C ARG A 500 10.28 -26.57 -13.15
N ILE A 501 9.50 -26.29 -14.19
CA ILE A 501 8.12 -26.80 -14.32
C ILE A 501 8.09 -27.80 -15.48
N SER A 502 7.50 -28.97 -15.25
CA SER A 502 7.25 -29.97 -16.31
C SER A 502 5.82 -30.48 -16.24
N VAL A 503 5.26 -30.83 -17.40
CA VAL A 503 3.89 -31.37 -17.55
C VAL A 503 3.95 -32.70 -18.28
N LYS A 504 3.31 -33.73 -17.73
CA LYS A 504 3.24 -35.07 -18.34
C LYS A 504 1.80 -35.62 -18.30
N PRO A 505 1.23 -36.03 -19.45
CA PRO A 505 1.74 -35.86 -20.81
C PRO A 505 1.64 -34.40 -21.29
N LYS A 506 2.49 -34.00 -22.24
CA LYS A 506 2.49 -32.65 -22.83
C LYS A 506 1.37 -32.43 -23.85
N ILE A 507 0.77 -33.51 -24.35
CA ILE A 507 -0.29 -33.49 -25.35
C ILE A 507 -1.44 -34.35 -24.85
N LEU A 508 -2.64 -33.78 -24.81
CA LEU A 508 -3.89 -34.45 -24.44
C LEU A 508 -4.76 -34.59 -25.69
N THR A 509 -5.18 -35.82 -25.99
CA THR A 509 -6.04 -36.12 -27.15
C THR A 509 -7.39 -36.58 -26.65
N PHE A 510 -8.44 -35.93 -27.14
CA PHE A 510 -9.84 -36.25 -26.87
C PHE A 510 -10.51 -36.74 -28.15
N THR A 511 -11.22 -37.85 -28.06
CA THR A 511 -11.92 -38.51 -29.17
C THR A 511 -13.43 -38.34 -29.11
N ARG A 512 -13.96 -37.89 -27.96
CA ARG A 512 -15.37 -37.57 -27.74
C ARG A 512 -15.55 -36.41 -26.74
N LYS A 513 -16.73 -35.79 -26.76
CA LYS A 513 -17.16 -34.82 -25.74
C LYS A 513 -17.34 -35.52 -24.38
N TYR A 514 -17.07 -34.81 -23.29
CA TYR A 514 -17.06 -35.28 -21.90
C TYR A 514 -16.07 -36.41 -21.59
N GLN A 515 -15.06 -36.60 -22.45
CA GLN A 515 -13.94 -37.47 -22.11
C GLN A 515 -13.01 -36.77 -21.12
N ASN A 516 -12.60 -37.51 -20.09
CA ASN A 516 -11.62 -37.05 -19.11
C ASN A 516 -10.21 -37.47 -19.53
N GLN A 517 -9.24 -36.60 -19.29
CA GLN A 517 -7.81 -36.90 -19.43
C GLN A 517 -7.05 -36.35 -18.23
N SER A 518 -6.03 -37.09 -17.80
CA SER A 518 -5.23 -36.72 -16.64
C SER A 518 -3.83 -36.26 -17.05
N PHE A 519 -3.30 -35.30 -16.33
CA PHE A 519 -1.91 -34.87 -16.43
C PHE A 519 -1.33 -34.54 -15.06
N VAL A 520 -0.01 -34.55 -14.98
CA VAL A 520 0.76 -34.22 -13.79
C VAL A 520 1.63 -33.01 -14.09
N VAL A 521 1.55 -31.99 -13.24
CA VAL A 521 2.47 -30.86 -13.22
C VAL A 521 3.50 -31.10 -12.11
N SER A 522 4.77 -31.18 -12.48
CA SER A 522 5.87 -31.30 -11.53
C SER A 522 6.62 -29.98 -11.46
N ILE A 523 6.74 -29.45 -10.25
CA ILE A 523 7.48 -28.23 -9.95
C ILE A 523 8.69 -28.63 -9.12
N GLU A 524 9.88 -28.42 -9.67
CA GLU A 524 11.15 -28.57 -8.99
C GLU A 524 11.70 -27.18 -8.66
N LEU A 525 12.13 -27.00 -7.41
CA LEU A 525 12.79 -25.78 -6.96
C LEU A 525 14.25 -26.12 -6.72
N ASP A 526 15.16 -25.28 -7.17
CA ASP A 526 16.61 -25.52 -7.04
C ASP A 526 17.11 -25.40 -5.57
N ARG A 527 16.23 -25.35 -4.56
CA ARG A 527 16.56 -25.28 -3.12
C ARG A 527 15.58 -26.04 -2.24
N GLU A 528 16.10 -26.81 -1.29
CA GLU A 528 15.33 -27.38 -0.17
C GLU A 528 14.78 -26.27 0.73
N PHE A 529 13.46 -26.19 0.87
CA PHE A 529 12.79 -25.39 1.89
C PHE A 529 12.38 -26.31 3.06
N PRO A 530 12.69 -25.99 4.32
CA PRO A 530 12.17 -26.75 5.45
C PRO A 530 10.64 -26.55 5.52
N ARG A 531 9.90 -27.64 5.27
CA ARG A 531 8.44 -27.67 5.37
C ARG A 531 8.03 -27.73 6.84
N GLY A 532 7.83 -26.56 7.44
CA GLY A 532 7.19 -26.40 8.75
C GLY A 532 8.15 -26.21 9.91
N MET A 533 7.69 -25.44 10.90
CA MET A 533 8.35 -25.16 12.16
C MET A 533 8.22 -26.35 13.11
N SER A 534 9.31 -26.73 13.78
CA SER A 534 9.30 -27.72 14.85
C SER A 534 8.34 -27.31 15.98
N PRO A 535 7.80 -28.26 16.76
CA PRO A 535 7.16 -27.95 18.03
C PRO A 535 8.12 -27.17 18.95
N VAL A 536 7.56 -26.35 19.84
CA VAL A 536 8.36 -25.62 20.84
C VAL A 536 9.10 -26.62 21.73
N LEU A 537 10.39 -26.39 21.94
CA LEU A 537 11.26 -27.29 22.71
C LEU A 537 10.76 -27.47 24.15
N HIS A 538 10.77 -28.70 24.66
CA HIS A 538 10.34 -29.00 26.02
C HIS A 538 11.16 -28.28 27.12
N ARG A 539 12.39 -27.85 26.82
CA ARG A 539 13.24 -27.07 27.73
C ARG A 539 12.82 -25.59 27.87
N TRP A 540 11.98 -25.09 26.95
CA TRP A 540 11.56 -23.69 26.93
C TRP A 540 10.61 -23.36 28.09
N LYS A 541 10.94 -22.34 28.88
CA LYS A 541 10.14 -21.92 30.05
C LYS A 541 9.47 -20.56 29.89
N GLY A 542 9.71 -19.88 28.79
CA GLY A 542 9.15 -18.56 28.52
C GLY A 542 7.63 -18.57 28.36
N LYS A 543 7.02 -17.43 28.65
CA LYS A 543 5.56 -17.22 28.64
C LYS A 543 5.20 -16.15 27.63
N CYS A 544 3.93 -16.14 27.24
CA CYS A 544 3.35 -15.05 26.48
C CYS A 544 2.48 -14.19 27.38
N GLU A 545 3.04 -13.03 27.73
CA GLU A 545 2.41 -12.05 28.59
C GLU A 545 1.19 -11.42 27.90
N ASN A 546 0.12 -11.26 28.67
CA ASN A 546 -1.08 -10.55 28.23
C ASN A 546 -0.89 -9.04 28.44
N GLY A 547 -1.32 -8.21 27.50
CA GLY A 547 -1.26 -6.77 27.62
C GLY A 547 -2.12 -6.03 26.60
N ILE A 548 -1.98 -4.70 26.53
CA ILE A 548 -2.75 -3.87 25.60
C ILE A 548 -2.45 -4.30 24.16
N ALA A 549 -3.52 -4.63 23.42
CA ALA A 549 -3.46 -5.12 22.04
C ALA A 549 -2.54 -6.34 21.85
N PHE A 550 -2.26 -7.12 22.90
CA PHE A 550 -1.40 -8.30 22.81
C PHE A 550 -1.97 -9.44 23.69
N SER A 551 -2.58 -10.42 23.04
CA SER A 551 -3.13 -11.61 23.70
C SER A 551 -2.08 -12.73 23.79
N PRO A 552 -2.09 -13.60 24.82
CA PRO A 552 -1.25 -14.79 24.86
C PRO A 552 -1.41 -15.72 23.64
N SER A 553 -2.57 -15.71 22.99
CA SER A 553 -2.84 -16.46 21.75
C SER A 553 -2.10 -15.93 20.51
N THR A 554 -1.46 -14.76 20.61
CA THR A 554 -0.63 -14.17 19.53
C THR A 554 0.67 -14.95 19.35
N CYS A 555 1.14 -15.61 20.39
CA CYS A 555 2.28 -16.50 20.31
C CYS A 555 1.95 -17.78 19.57
N ASN A 556 2.94 -18.29 18.84
CA ASN A 556 2.82 -19.47 18.01
C ASN A 556 4.15 -20.24 18.00
N LYS A 557 4.30 -21.21 17.11
CA LYS A 557 5.55 -21.97 16.99
C LYS A 557 6.74 -21.10 16.58
N LYS A 558 6.52 -19.92 15.97
CA LYS A 558 7.59 -18.97 15.62
C LYS A 558 7.90 -18.02 16.76
N LEU A 559 6.91 -17.27 17.22
CA LEU A 559 7.03 -16.38 18.37
C LEU A 559 6.59 -17.15 19.61
N THR A 560 7.54 -17.77 20.29
CA THR A 560 7.28 -18.76 21.35
C THR A 560 7.16 -18.15 22.75
N GLY A 561 7.62 -16.91 22.93
CA GLY A 561 7.51 -16.19 24.19
C GLY A 561 7.60 -14.69 23.99
N THR A 562 6.83 -13.94 24.79
CA THR A 562 6.86 -12.48 24.78
C THR A 562 6.67 -11.94 26.18
N ARG A 563 7.55 -11.02 26.58
CA ARG A 563 7.48 -10.32 27.87
C ARG A 563 7.82 -8.85 27.69
N SER A 564 7.28 -8.02 28.57
CA SER A 564 7.57 -6.59 28.65
C SER A 564 8.06 -6.20 30.04
N PHE A 565 9.07 -5.34 30.10
CA PHE A 565 9.70 -4.88 31.33
C PHE A 565 9.57 -3.36 31.39
N SER A 566 8.85 -2.86 32.38
CA SER A 566 8.60 -1.43 32.59
C SER A 566 8.69 -1.05 34.08
N LYS A 567 9.34 -1.88 34.89
CA LYS A 567 9.38 -1.66 36.34
C LYS A 567 10.30 -0.50 36.67
N GLY A 568 11.36 -0.29 35.88
CA GLY A 568 12.22 0.88 35.94
C GLY A 568 11.42 2.17 35.77
N LEU A 569 10.59 2.23 34.72
CA LEU A 569 9.69 3.36 34.47
C LEU A 569 8.70 3.61 35.62
N GLN A 570 8.05 2.55 36.10
CA GLN A 570 7.07 2.64 37.18
C GLN A 570 7.72 3.15 38.48
N ALA A 571 8.93 2.68 38.80
CA ALA A 571 9.70 3.12 39.97
C ALA A 571 10.15 4.59 39.86
N ALA A 572 10.44 5.06 38.64
CA ALA A 572 10.74 6.47 38.37
C ALA A 572 9.49 7.39 38.37
N GLY A 573 8.29 6.85 38.57
CA GLY A 573 7.03 7.60 38.49
C GLY A 573 6.63 8.01 37.07
N ILE A 574 7.29 7.46 36.04
CA ILE A 574 7.04 7.77 34.63
C ILE A 574 5.98 6.78 34.10
N LYS A 575 4.90 7.32 33.52
CA LYS A 575 3.84 6.50 32.93
C LYS A 575 4.15 6.20 31.46
N ILE A 576 3.87 4.96 31.06
CA ILE A 576 3.94 4.54 29.65
C ILE A 576 2.95 5.40 28.82
N SER A 577 3.43 5.97 27.72
CA SER A 577 2.60 6.77 26.80
C SER A 577 1.48 5.92 26.19
N LYS A 578 0.26 6.45 26.17
CA LYS A 578 -0.89 5.80 25.50
C LYS A 578 -0.99 6.14 24.01
N GLU A 579 -0.31 7.19 23.57
CA GLU A 579 -0.36 7.71 22.20
C GLU A 579 0.86 7.25 21.38
N GLN A 580 1.98 7.01 22.06
CA GLN A 580 3.26 6.66 21.44
C GLN A 580 3.77 5.28 21.88
N ASP A 581 2.95 4.48 22.55
CA ASP A 581 3.35 3.13 22.96
C ASP A 581 2.17 2.21 23.30
N PHE A 582 2.48 0.91 23.45
CA PHE A 582 1.56 -0.10 23.95
C PHE A 582 2.10 -0.70 25.23
N ASN A 583 1.32 -0.65 26.32
CA ASN A 583 1.64 -1.35 27.59
C ASN A 583 1.46 -2.87 27.41
N SER A 584 2.37 -3.45 26.65
CA SER A 584 2.52 -4.88 26.32
C SER A 584 3.83 -5.08 25.57
N ALA A 585 4.14 -6.32 25.19
CA ALA A 585 5.26 -6.64 24.32
C ALA A 585 5.08 -6.18 22.85
N ARG A 586 3.98 -5.48 22.50
CA ARG A 586 3.76 -4.95 21.15
C ARG A 586 4.73 -3.80 20.85
N ASP A 587 5.34 -3.88 19.67
CA ASP A 587 6.26 -2.88 19.15
C ASP A 587 5.50 -1.72 18.49
N PHE A 588 5.71 -0.49 18.98
CA PHE A 588 5.19 0.74 18.41
C PHE A 588 6.17 1.40 17.43
N TYR A 589 7.47 1.32 17.73
CA TYR A 589 8.53 2.05 17.02
C TYR A 589 9.01 1.32 15.76
N GLY A 590 8.95 -0.02 15.76
CA GLY A 590 9.30 -0.89 14.64
C GLY A 590 10.71 -1.46 14.70
N HIS A 591 11.59 -0.96 15.57
CA HIS A 591 12.98 -1.42 15.68
C HIS A 591 13.07 -2.89 16.11
N GLY A 592 12.33 -3.30 17.15
CA GLY A 592 12.33 -4.68 17.63
C GLY A 592 11.81 -5.66 16.56
N THR A 593 10.78 -5.26 15.83
CA THR A 593 10.25 -6.03 14.69
C THR A 593 11.26 -6.13 13.55
N HIS A 594 11.93 -5.03 13.22
CA HIS A 594 12.95 -5.01 12.17
C HIS A 594 14.12 -5.97 12.51
N MET A 595 14.68 -5.86 13.72
CA MET A 595 15.80 -6.69 14.18
C MET A 595 15.44 -8.17 14.28
N SER A 596 14.31 -8.50 14.92
CA SER A 596 13.84 -9.88 15.02
C SER A 596 13.55 -10.50 13.65
N SER A 597 13.01 -9.71 12.71
CA SER A 597 12.80 -10.17 11.35
C SER A 597 14.12 -10.45 10.62
N ILE A 598 15.21 -9.71 10.88
CA ILE A 598 16.53 -9.95 10.26
C ILE A 598 17.14 -11.26 10.78
N ALA A 599 17.15 -11.43 12.09
CA ALA A 599 17.79 -12.56 12.76
C ALA A 599 17.05 -13.88 12.50
N VAL A 600 15.73 -13.88 12.65
CA VAL A 600 14.96 -15.12 12.61
C VAL A 600 13.67 -15.00 11.80
N GLY A 601 13.44 -13.95 11.01
CA GLY A 601 12.19 -13.84 10.25
C GLY A 601 11.92 -15.03 9.33
N ASN A 602 10.65 -15.39 9.16
CA ASN A 602 10.28 -16.41 8.17
C ASN A 602 10.44 -15.88 6.74
N HIS A 603 10.43 -16.76 5.74
CA HIS A 603 10.44 -16.35 4.35
C HIS A 603 9.15 -15.61 3.99
N VAL A 604 9.29 -14.36 3.53
CA VAL A 604 8.17 -13.55 3.04
C VAL A 604 8.42 -13.18 1.58
N HIS A 605 7.49 -13.55 0.72
CA HIS A 605 7.57 -13.34 -0.72
C HIS A 605 6.96 -11.99 -1.13
N GLY A 606 7.41 -11.43 -2.24
CA GLY A 606 6.80 -10.23 -2.83
C GLY A 606 7.05 -8.94 -2.04
N VAL A 607 7.97 -8.96 -1.09
CA VAL A 607 8.29 -7.79 -0.28
C VAL A 607 9.20 -6.83 -1.05
N SER A 608 9.01 -5.53 -0.78
CA SER A 608 9.88 -4.47 -1.29
C SER A 608 9.81 -3.28 -0.34
N TYR A 609 10.82 -2.41 -0.41
CA TYR A 609 10.76 -1.08 0.18
C TYR A 609 10.33 -0.10 -0.91
N PHE A 610 9.02 0.18 -1.00
CA PHE A 610 8.43 1.03 -2.06
C PHE A 610 8.93 0.70 -3.49
N GLY A 611 9.08 -0.59 -3.80
CA GLY A 611 9.61 -1.09 -5.08
C GLY A 611 11.12 -1.33 -5.12
N TYR A 612 11.91 -0.72 -4.23
CA TYR A 612 13.33 -1.05 -4.05
C TYR A 612 13.50 -2.42 -3.36
N ALA A 613 14.64 -3.08 -3.63
CA ALA A 613 15.00 -4.39 -3.06
C ALA A 613 13.88 -5.44 -3.18
N ARG A 614 13.12 -5.41 -4.29
CA ARG A 614 12.06 -6.39 -4.55
C ARG A 614 12.63 -7.81 -4.54
N GLY A 615 12.02 -8.68 -3.76
CA GLY A 615 12.42 -10.07 -3.73
C GLY A 615 11.78 -10.86 -2.60
N ILE A 616 12.49 -11.89 -2.17
CA ILE A 616 12.11 -12.71 -1.02
C ILE A 616 12.93 -12.22 0.16
N ALA A 617 12.26 -11.86 1.24
CA ALA A 617 12.89 -11.67 2.53
C ALA A 617 13.46 -13.02 3.01
N ARG A 618 14.74 -13.27 2.73
CA ARG A 618 15.50 -14.41 3.27
C ARG A 618 16.29 -13.92 4.48
N ARG A 619 16.30 -14.72 5.55
CA ARG A 619 16.81 -14.34 6.87
C ARG A 619 17.87 -15.29 7.33
N VAL A 620 18.53 -14.91 8.40
CA VAL A 620 19.66 -15.63 8.97
C VAL A 620 19.25 -17.04 9.38
N ALA A 621 18.23 -17.17 10.22
CA ALA A 621 17.75 -18.46 10.71
C ALA A 621 16.22 -18.58 10.63
N PRO A 622 15.66 -18.83 9.43
CA PRO A 622 14.22 -18.92 9.24
C PRO A 622 13.54 -20.01 10.10
N GLY A 623 14.27 -21.07 10.45
CA GLY A 623 13.79 -22.18 11.27
C GLY A 623 13.87 -21.95 12.79
N ALA A 624 14.54 -20.90 13.28
CA ALA A 624 14.74 -20.68 14.71
C ALA A 624 13.47 -20.16 15.41
N HIS A 625 13.26 -20.53 16.68
CA HIS A 625 12.21 -19.96 17.53
C HIS A 625 12.60 -18.55 18.00
N LEU A 626 11.62 -17.67 18.18
CA LEU A 626 11.80 -16.28 18.62
C LEU A 626 11.15 -16.07 19.98
N ALA A 627 11.91 -15.50 20.91
CA ALA A 627 11.40 -14.93 22.15
C ALA A 627 11.70 -13.44 22.21
N MET A 628 10.69 -12.62 22.50
CA MET A 628 10.83 -11.16 22.53
C MET A 628 10.72 -10.62 23.95
N TYR A 629 11.72 -9.82 24.34
CA TYR A 629 11.80 -9.15 25.63
C TYR A 629 11.80 -7.64 25.38
N LYS A 630 10.63 -7.00 25.49
CA LYS A 630 10.49 -5.55 25.29
C LYS A 630 10.98 -4.83 26.55
N VAL A 631 12.10 -4.14 26.43
CA VAL A 631 12.77 -3.43 27.52
C VAL A 631 12.80 -1.92 27.34
N GLY A 632 12.41 -1.42 26.16
CA GLY A 632 12.44 0.01 25.84
C GLY A 632 11.08 0.58 25.44
N TRP A 633 10.87 1.83 25.80
CA TRP A 633 9.63 2.59 25.72
C TRP A 633 9.90 4.02 25.25
N ALA A 634 8.92 4.66 24.61
CA ALA A 634 9.03 6.01 24.07
C ALA A 634 9.34 7.09 25.13
N THR A 635 8.98 6.84 26.39
CA THR A 635 9.19 7.76 27.52
C THR A 635 10.40 7.41 28.38
N ASP A 636 11.25 6.47 27.94
CA ASP A 636 12.41 6.06 28.72
C ASP A 636 13.47 7.14 28.86
N THR A 637 14.13 7.10 30.02
CA THR A 637 15.43 7.72 30.25
C THR A 637 16.51 6.65 30.16
N GLU A 638 17.78 7.04 30.00
CA GLU A 638 18.91 6.09 29.98
C GLU A 638 18.90 5.17 31.21
N LEU A 639 18.58 5.71 32.39
CA LEU A 639 18.54 4.96 33.65
C LEU A 639 17.38 3.96 33.72
N THR A 640 16.17 4.35 33.32
CA THR A 640 15.00 3.46 33.35
C THR A 640 15.17 2.31 32.35
N LEU A 641 15.63 2.64 31.14
CA LEU A 641 15.96 1.66 30.11
C LEU A 641 17.03 0.68 30.60
N ALA A 642 18.08 1.16 31.26
CA ALA A 642 19.12 0.32 31.80
C ALA A 642 18.58 -0.74 32.78
N THR A 643 17.74 -0.30 33.73
CA THR A 643 17.17 -1.24 34.71
C THR A 643 16.26 -2.29 34.08
N ASP A 644 15.44 -1.89 33.10
CA ASP A 644 14.52 -2.82 32.42
C ASP A 644 15.28 -3.74 31.43
N VAL A 645 16.39 -3.30 30.84
CA VAL A 645 17.31 -4.15 30.05
C VAL A 645 17.89 -5.27 30.91
N LEU A 646 18.43 -4.94 32.09
CA LEU A 646 19.00 -5.94 32.99
C LEU A 646 17.96 -6.98 33.41
N ALA A 647 16.75 -6.55 33.76
CA ALA A 647 15.63 -7.43 34.09
C ALA A 647 15.21 -8.32 32.90
N GLY A 648 15.23 -7.77 31.69
CA GLY A 648 14.96 -8.53 30.47
C GLY A 648 16.01 -9.62 30.20
N MET A 649 17.29 -9.29 30.37
CA MET A 649 18.40 -10.25 30.22
C MET A 649 18.31 -11.37 31.25
N GLU A 650 18.09 -11.04 32.52
CA GLU A 650 17.92 -12.03 33.59
C GLU A 650 16.77 -12.98 33.29
N GLN A 651 15.61 -12.45 32.87
CA GLN A 651 14.46 -13.28 32.54
C GLN A 651 14.70 -14.17 31.30
N ALA A 652 15.45 -13.68 30.31
CA ALA A 652 15.82 -14.47 29.14
C ALA A 652 16.73 -15.66 29.52
N ILE A 653 17.68 -15.45 30.44
CA ILE A 653 18.52 -16.53 30.98
C ILE A 653 17.66 -17.58 31.68
N LEU A 654 16.71 -17.15 32.51
CA LEU A 654 15.81 -18.06 33.24
C LEU A 654 14.84 -18.83 32.31
N ASP A 655 14.39 -18.19 31.24
CA ASP A 655 13.49 -18.80 30.26
C ASP A 655 14.20 -19.84 29.37
N GLY A 656 15.55 -19.83 29.35
CA GLY A 656 16.40 -20.82 28.68
C GLY A 656 16.66 -20.51 27.20
N VAL A 657 16.92 -19.24 26.86
CA VAL A 657 17.31 -18.84 25.50
C VAL A 657 18.70 -19.39 25.12
N ASP A 658 18.92 -19.70 23.85
CA ASP A 658 20.22 -20.16 23.35
C ASP A 658 21.14 -19.00 22.94
N ILE A 659 20.56 -17.98 22.28
CA ILE A 659 21.26 -16.79 21.78
C ILE A 659 20.48 -15.54 22.20
N MET A 660 21.20 -14.53 22.68
CA MET A 660 20.67 -13.21 23.01
C MET A 660 21.20 -12.17 22.03
N SER A 661 20.29 -11.44 21.37
CA SER A 661 20.62 -10.39 20.40
C SER A 661 20.16 -9.03 20.93
N LEU A 662 21.10 -8.14 21.24
CA LEU A 662 20.82 -6.79 21.74
C LEU A 662 21.31 -5.74 20.75
N SER A 663 20.41 -4.83 20.38
CA SER A 663 20.75 -3.67 19.54
C SER A 663 20.47 -2.40 20.33
N VAL A 664 21.07 -2.33 21.51
CA VAL A 664 21.02 -1.25 22.50
C VAL A 664 22.43 -1.09 23.07
N GLY A 665 22.81 0.14 23.40
CA GLY A 665 24.07 0.47 24.05
C GLY A 665 23.87 1.57 25.08
N PHE A 666 24.77 1.65 26.05
CA PHE A 666 24.83 2.70 27.08
C PHE A 666 26.24 3.29 27.08
N ASN A 667 26.37 4.52 27.58
CA ASN A 667 27.67 5.18 27.67
C ASN A 667 28.71 4.27 28.36
N GLN A 668 29.92 4.17 27.78
CA GLN A 668 30.95 3.29 28.31
C GLN A 668 31.31 3.64 29.75
N THR A 669 31.16 2.66 30.64
CA THR A 669 31.62 2.72 32.02
C THR A 669 32.50 1.50 32.33
N SER A 670 33.09 1.44 33.52
CA SER A 670 33.78 0.22 33.96
C SER A 670 32.84 -0.98 33.88
N TYR A 671 33.35 -2.17 33.53
CA TYR A 671 32.51 -3.37 33.34
C TYR A 671 31.62 -3.72 34.55
N PHE A 672 32.04 -3.34 35.76
CA PHE A 672 31.27 -3.54 37.00
C PHE A 672 30.11 -2.54 37.18
N LYS A 673 29.98 -1.56 36.29
CA LYS A 673 28.90 -0.57 36.22
C LYS A 673 28.11 -0.65 34.91
N ASP A 674 28.65 -1.34 33.91
CA ASP A 674 27.97 -1.61 32.65
C ASP A 674 27.01 -2.80 32.81
N ILE A 675 25.72 -2.49 32.79
CA ILE A 675 24.65 -3.46 32.96
C ILE A 675 24.57 -4.51 31.85
N ILE A 676 24.91 -4.16 30.60
CA ILE A 676 24.94 -5.11 29.49
C ILE A 676 26.14 -6.03 29.70
N ALA A 677 27.30 -5.50 30.12
CA ALA A 677 28.45 -6.33 30.45
C ALA A 677 28.15 -7.31 31.60
N ILE A 678 27.52 -6.85 32.69
CA ILE A 678 27.13 -7.69 33.84
C ILE A 678 26.11 -8.77 33.45
N GLY A 679 25.04 -8.38 32.74
CA GLY A 679 24.02 -9.30 32.27
C GLY A 679 24.57 -10.34 31.30
N SER A 680 25.46 -9.91 30.40
CA SER A 680 26.09 -10.79 29.41
C SER A 680 27.06 -11.79 30.04
N LEU A 681 27.77 -11.39 31.10
CA LEU A 681 28.65 -12.30 31.83
C LEU A 681 27.86 -13.44 32.47
N SER A 682 26.71 -13.11 33.07
CA SER A 682 25.78 -14.10 33.63
C SER A 682 25.18 -15.02 32.56
N ALA A 683 24.89 -14.48 31.36
CA ALA A 683 24.38 -15.27 30.24
C ALA A 683 25.43 -16.29 29.75
N ILE A 684 26.69 -15.86 29.62
CA ILE A 684 27.80 -16.71 29.17
C ILE A 684 28.10 -17.82 30.18
N ASP A 685 28.03 -17.55 31.49
CA ASP A 685 28.13 -18.58 32.55
C ASP A 685 27.06 -19.69 32.38
N LYS A 686 25.91 -19.37 31.79
CA LYS A 686 24.83 -20.32 31.50
C LYS A 686 24.88 -20.92 30.10
N GLY A 687 25.95 -20.70 29.35
CA GLY A 687 26.08 -21.27 28.02
C GLY A 687 25.41 -20.44 26.91
N ILE A 688 24.94 -19.22 27.20
CA ILE A 688 24.12 -18.42 26.28
C ILE A 688 25.02 -17.45 25.51
N PHE A 689 24.97 -17.52 24.18
CA PHE A 689 25.76 -16.65 23.32
C PHE A 689 25.14 -15.25 23.22
N VAL A 690 25.93 -14.19 23.43
CA VAL A 690 25.45 -12.80 23.42
C VAL A 690 26.07 -12.00 22.27
N VAL A 691 25.21 -11.37 21.47
CA VAL A 691 25.58 -10.51 20.35
C VAL A 691 25.04 -9.11 20.57
N CYS A 692 25.93 -8.11 20.48
CA CYS A 692 25.58 -6.71 20.62
C CYS A 692 26.09 -5.87 19.43
N SER A 693 25.37 -4.81 19.08
CA SER A 693 25.85 -3.82 18.11
C SER A 693 27.03 -3.02 18.64
N ALA A 694 28.00 -2.68 17.78
CA ALA A 694 29.12 -1.79 18.10
C ALA A 694 28.69 -0.33 18.34
N ASP A 695 27.47 0.03 17.91
CA ASP A 695 26.88 1.37 17.86
C ASP A 695 27.22 2.18 16.61
N ASN A 696 26.53 3.32 16.44
CA ASN A 696 26.55 4.19 15.26
C ASN A 696 27.18 5.57 15.53
N ASP A 697 27.98 5.68 16.59
CA ASP A 697 28.62 6.93 16.98
C ASP A 697 29.86 7.18 16.10
N PHE A 698 29.78 8.23 15.30
CA PHE A 698 30.82 8.60 14.33
C PHE A 698 32.17 8.88 15.01
N GLY A 699 33.25 8.28 14.50
CA GLY A 699 34.63 8.64 14.87
C GLY A 699 35.45 7.50 15.47
N PHE A 700 36.63 7.84 16.02
CA PHE A 700 37.53 6.90 16.69
C PHE A 700 37.16 6.77 18.17
N LYS A 701 37.15 5.55 18.72
CA LYS A 701 36.86 5.20 20.13
C LYS A 701 35.40 5.44 20.56
N THR A 702 34.46 5.00 19.74
CA THR A 702 33.03 5.24 19.95
C THR A 702 32.22 3.96 20.17
N ILE A 703 32.88 2.80 20.33
CA ILE A 703 32.18 1.55 20.61
C ILE A 703 31.61 1.59 22.02
N LEU A 704 30.38 1.14 22.23
CA LEU A 704 29.79 1.02 23.58
C LEU A 704 29.91 -0.40 24.14
N ASN A 705 29.47 -1.42 23.40
CA ASN A 705 29.38 -2.82 23.87
C ASN A 705 30.70 -3.62 23.74
N GLY A 706 31.79 -3.16 24.36
CA GLY A 706 33.14 -3.70 24.16
C GLY A 706 33.57 -4.84 25.10
N ALA A 707 32.69 -5.40 25.94
CA ALA A 707 33.12 -6.40 26.93
C ALA A 707 33.67 -7.69 26.24
N PRO A 708 34.75 -8.32 26.73
CA PRO A 708 35.41 -9.44 26.04
C PRO A 708 34.55 -10.69 25.80
N TRP A 709 33.48 -10.87 26.59
CA TRP A 709 32.54 -11.98 26.49
C TRP A 709 31.32 -11.67 25.62
N ILE A 710 31.24 -10.47 25.04
CA ILE A 710 30.20 -10.05 24.10
C ILE A 710 30.76 -10.17 22.68
N THR A 711 29.97 -10.69 21.75
CA THR A 711 30.29 -10.56 20.32
C THR A 711 29.80 -9.21 19.82
N THR A 712 30.74 -8.29 19.61
CA THR A 712 30.47 -6.92 19.18
C THR A 712 30.49 -6.84 17.65
N VAL A 713 29.38 -6.39 17.05
CA VAL A 713 29.17 -6.44 15.59
C VAL A 713 29.23 -5.05 14.98
N GLY A 714 30.16 -4.88 14.03
CA GLY A 714 30.28 -3.68 13.18
C GLY A 714 29.35 -3.72 11.97
N ALA A 715 28.99 -2.55 11.45
CA ALA A 715 28.09 -2.42 10.30
C ALA A 715 28.85 -2.39 8.96
N GLY A 716 28.59 -3.37 8.11
CA GLY A 716 29.13 -3.45 6.74
C GLY A 716 28.13 -2.98 5.67
N THR A 717 28.66 -2.58 4.52
CA THR A 717 27.86 -2.30 3.31
C THR A 717 27.58 -3.57 2.50
N LEU A 718 26.54 -3.51 1.66
CA LEU A 718 26.19 -4.56 0.70
C LEU A 718 26.63 -4.19 -0.72
N ASP A 719 26.71 -5.19 -1.59
CA ASP A 719 26.88 -5.03 -3.05
C ASP A 719 25.62 -4.50 -3.75
N ARG A 720 24.52 -4.38 -2.99
CA ARG A 720 23.25 -3.79 -3.39
C ARG A 720 23.31 -2.26 -3.32
N SER A 721 22.88 -1.61 -4.40
CA SER A 721 22.72 -0.16 -4.46
C SER A 721 21.31 0.23 -4.92
N PHE A 722 20.77 1.27 -4.28
CA PHE A 722 19.52 1.91 -4.68
C PHE A 722 19.84 3.09 -5.57
N GLN A 723 19.37 3.02 -6.80
CA GLN A 723 19.81 3.89 -7.87
C GLN A 723 18.66 4.68 -8.48
N ALA A 724 19.02 5.83 -9.02
CA ALA A 724 18.28 6.55 -10.03
C ALA A 724 19.19 6.80 -11.23
N THR A 725 18.58 6.95 -12.41
CA THR A 725 19.29 7.29 -13.64
C THR A 725 18.83 8.65 -14.12
N VAL A 726 19.76 9.47 -14.62
CA VAL A 726 19.47 10.75 -15.29
C VAL A 726 20.10 10.75 -16.66
N THR A 727 19.31 11.05 -17.69
CA THR A 727 19.76 11.13 -19.08
C THR A 727 19.58 12.55 -19.57
N LEU A 728 20.66 13.16 -20.06
CA LEU A 728 20.66 14.50 -20.63
C LEU A 728 20.19 14.46 -22.10
N GLU A 729 19.84 15.62 -22.66
CA GLU A 729 19.37 15.72 -24.06
C GLU A 729 20.42 15.27 -25.08
N ASN A 730 21.71 15.43 -24.76
CA ASN A 730 22.83 14.96 -25.58
C ASN A 730 23.01 13.42 -25.57
N GLY A 731 22.12 12.68 -24.91
CA GLY A 731 22.14 11.22 -24.85
C GLY A 731 23.05 10.63 -23.78
N ILE A 732 23.80 11.45 -23.03
CA ILE A 732 24.65 10.96 -21.94
C ILE A 732 23.78 10.64 -20.71
N SER A 733 23.95 9.43 -20.18
CA SER A 733 23.26 8.96 -18.98
C SER A 733 24.23 8.83 -17.81
N PHE A 734 23.79 9.25 -16.63
CA PHE A 734 24.50 9.09 -15.36
C PHE A 734 23.66 8.25 -14.40
N GLU A 735 24.34 7.43 -13.62
CA GLU A 735 23.75 6.64 -12.53
C GLU A 735 24.18 7.24 -11.20
N GLY A 736 23.23 7.37 -10.28
CA GLY A 736 23.43 7.95 -8.96
C GLY A 736 22.58 7.27 -7.91
N ILE A 737 22.82 7.61 -6.65
CA ILE A 737 22.08 7.04 -5.52
C ILE A 737 20.77 7.81 -5.32
N SER A 738 19.67 7.10 -5.10
CA SER A 738 18.40 7.69 -4.70
C SER A 738 17.59 6.71 -3.86
N TYR A 739 16.91 7.24 -2.86
CA TYR A 739 15.98 6.50 -2.01
C TYR A 739 14.54 7.03 -2.12
N PHE A 740 14.27 7.87 -3.12
CA PHE A 740 12.95 8.44 -3.34
C PHE A 740 11.91 7.33 -3.60
N SER A 741 10.85 7.30 -2.78
CA SER A 741 9.91 6.17 -2.66
C SER A 741 8.93 6.02 -3.82
N GLU A 742 8.79 7.00 -4.71
CA GLU A 742 7.85 6.92 -5.83
C GLU A 742 8.55 6.57 -7.16
N SER A 743 7.91 5.71 -7.94
CA SER A 743 8.36 5.38 -9.31
C SER A 743 7.91 6.46 -10.28
N VAL A 744 8.62 7.59 -10.26
CA VAL A 744 8.36 8.73 -11.15
C VAL A 744 9.25 8.64 -12.40
N LEU A 745 8.67 8.90 -13.56
CA LEU A 745 9.39 9.11 -14.81
C LEU A 745 9.36 10.61 -15.15
N ILE A 746 10.51 11.27 -14.98
CA ILE A 746 10.65 12.69 -15.33
C ILE A 746 11.13 12.75 -16.77
N THR A 747 10.46 13.50 -17.65
CA THR A 747 10.88 13.65 -19.06
C THR A 747 10.91 15.11 -19.49
N ASP A 748 11.88 15.45 -20.34
CA ASP A 748 12.00 16.74 -21.05
C ASP A 748 11.90 18.01 -20.20
N LEU A 749 12.57 18.03 -19.05
CA LEU A 749 12.62 19.20 -18.15
C LEU A 749 13.89 20.03 -18.30
N HIS A 750 13.75 21.35 -18.18
CA HIS A 750 14.90 22.25 -18.15
C HIS A 750 15.78 22.01 -16.93
N LEU A 751 17.10 22.09 -17.11
CA LEU A 751 18.11 21.95 -16.07
C LEU A 751 18.62 23.34 -15.67
N TYR A 752 18.58 23.65 -14.38
CA TYR A 752 19.02 24.92 -13.82
C TYR A 752 20.30 24.74 -12.99
N HIS A 753 21.21 25.71 -13.10
CA HIS A 753 22.40 25.83 -12.26
C HIS A 753 22.69 27.31 -11.98
N GLY A 754 23.10 27.64 -10.76
CA GLY A 754 23.39 29.01 -10.31
C GLY A 754 24.67 29.60 -10.90
N LYS A 755 24.71 29.84 -12.22
CA LYS A 755 25.88 30.39 -12.92
C LYS A 755 26.30 31.75 -12.33
N GLY A 756 27.58 31.88 -11.95
CA GLY A 756 28.15 33.14 -11.45
C GLY A 756 27.78 33.52 -10.02
N ASN A 757 26.96 32.72 -9.32
CA ASN A 757 26.60 32.94 -7.92
C ASN A 757 26.84 31.67 -7.11
N ILE A 758 27.90 31.65 -6.31
CA ILE A 758 28.34 30.48 -5.53
C ILE A 758 27.21 29.99 -4.60
N SER A 759 26.50 30.90 -3.94
CA SER A 759 25.43 30.54 -3.02
C SER A 759 24.26 29.85 -3.72
N LYS A 760 23.89 30.31 -4.93
CA LYS A 760 22.88 29.65 -5.77
C LYS A 760 23.38 28.33 -6.35
N ALA A 761 24.66 28.23 -6.68
CA ALA A 761 25.25 27.02 -7.23
C ALA A 761 25.25 25.87 -6.22
N ILE A 762 25.53 26.15 -4.94
CA ILE A 762 25.50 25.16 -3.86
C ILE A 762 24.11 24.96 -3.23
N CYS A 763 23.06 25.60 -3.78
CA CYS A 763 21.70 25.55 -3.25
C CYS A 763 21.61 25.92 -1.75
N ASN A 764 22.23 27.03 -1.38
CA ASN A 764 22.20 27.49 0.01
C ASN A 764 20.79 27.94 0.42
N HIS A 765 20.47 27.75 1.70
CA HIS A 765 19.17 28.13 2.27
C HIS A 765 18.84 29.59 1.93
N THR A 766 17.61 29.83 1.44
CA THR A 766 17.07 31.13 1.00
C THR A 766 17.73 31.79 -0.21
N THR A 767 18.59 31.10 -0.96
CA THR A 767 19.34 31.72 -2.06
C THR A 767 18.79 31.41 -3.45
N LEU A 768 18.04 30.32 -3.62
CA LEU A 768 17.40 29.99 -4.88
C LEU A 768 16.11 30.82 -5.05
N ASP A 769 15.92 31.34 -6.26
CA ASP A 769 14.72 32.10 -6.61
C ASP A 769 13.70 31.20 -7.28
N ARG A 770 12.49 31.16 -6.74
CA ARG A 770 11.38 30.36 -7.30
C ARG A 770 11.13 30.63 -8.79
N LYS A 771 11.28 31.88 -9.24
CA LYS A 771 11.10 32.27 -10.65
C LYS A 771 12.14 31.62 -11.58
N GLU A 772 13.33 31.33 -11.07
CA GLU A 772 14.44 30.77 -11.86
C GLU A 772 14.34 29.25 -11.96
N VAL A 773 13.83 28.58 -10.92
CA VAL A 773 13.94 27.12 -10.72
C VAL A 773 12.62 26.35 -10.73
N ALA A 774 11.47 27.03 -10.66
CA ALA A 774 10.18 26.36 -10.69
C ALA A 774 10.01 25.53 -11.98
N ARG A 775 9.65 24.26 -11.81
CA ARG A 775 9.43 23.27 -12.90
C ARG A 775 10.71 22.90 -13.67
N LYS A 776 11.85 23.12 -13.05
CA LYS A 776 13.16 22.71 -13.57
C LYS A 776 13.76 21.63 -12.67
N VAL A 777 14.69 20.88 -13.23
CA VAL A 777 15.64 20.08 -12.47
C VAL A 777 16.74 21.03 -11.99
N VAL A 778 17.09 21.02 -10.71
CA VAL A 778 18.14 21.89 -10.15
C VAL A 778 19.41 21.09 -9.93
N LEU A 779 20.54 21.58 -10.44
CA LEU A 779 21.86 21.04 -10.14
C LEU A 779 22.46 21.80 -8.95
N CYS A 780 22.70 21.10 -7.85
CA CYS A 780 23.35 21.63 -6.65
C CYS A 780 24.79 21.12 -6.57
N ASP A 781 25.73 22.06 -6.54
CA ASP A 781 27.16 21.78 -6.40
C ASP A 781 27.48 21.26 -4.99
N TYR A 782 28.55 20.46 -4.92
CA TYR A 782 29.09 19.96 -3.66
C TYR A 782 29.61 21.11 -2.79
N SER A 783 29.33 21.04 -1.49
CA SER A 783 29.76 22.02 -0.50
C SER A 783 30.14 21.32 0.80
N THR A 784 31.23 21.75 1.42
CA THR A 784 31.62 21.33 2.78
C THR A 784 30.90 22.13 3.87
N LYS A 785 30.18 23.20 3.49
CA LYS A 785 29.50 24.12 4.42
C LYS A 785 28.01 23.82 4.60
N ILE A 786 27.42 23.04 3.69
CA ILE A 786 25.98 22.82 3.62
C ILE A 786 25.77 21.34 3.33
N GLU A 787 25.00 20.69 4.20
CA GLU A 787 24.65 19.29 4.02
C GLU A 787 23.62 19.13 2.90
N VAL A 788 23.63 17.96 2.25
CA VAL A 788 22.70 17.67 1.16
C VAL A 788 21.24 17.72 1.64
N SER A 789 20.97 17.38 2.90
CA SER A 789 19.63 17.49 3.52
C SER A 789 19.12 18.94 3.47
N GLN A 790 19.99 19.91 3.77
CA GLN A 790 19.68 21.34 3.70
C GLN A 790 19.52 21.83 2.27
N GLN A 791 20.34 21.35 1.34
CA GLN A 791 20.16 21.63 -0.09
C GLN A 791 18.80 21.12 -0.58
N MET A 792 18.40 19.92 -0.14
CA MET A 792 17.14 19.30 -0.52
C MET A 792 15.93 20.07 0.02
N MET A 793 15.98 20.53 1.27
CA MET A 793 14.99 21.43 1.85
C MET A 793 14.88 22.76 1.08
N GLU A 794 16.01 23.35 0.67
CA GLU A 794 15.99 24.60 -0.11
C GLU A 794 15.34 24.39 -1.48
N VAL A 795 15.71 23.32 -2.18
CA VAL A 795 15.16 22.94 -3.49
C VAL A 795 13.65 22.67 -3.40
N GLU A 796 13.20 22.01 -2.32
CA GLU A 796 11.78 21.81 -2.02
C GLU A 796 11.06 23.15 -1.76
N ARG A 797 11.64 24.00 -0.91
CA ARG A 797 11.10 25.32 -0.54
C ARG A 797 10.85 26.20 -1.77
N VAL A 798 11.76 26.19 -2.74
CA VAL A 798 11.64 26.97 -3.99
C VAL A 798 10.81 26.28 -5.06
N GLY A 799 10.35 25.05 -4.79
CA GLY A 799 9.51 24.26 -5.67
C GLY A 799 10.23 23.88 -6.96
N ALA A 800 11.45 23.36 -6.91
CA ALA A 800 11.99 22.65 -8.07
C ALA A 800 11.17 21.37 -8.35
N TYR A 801 11.30 20.78 -9.53
CA TYR A 801 10.60 19.52 -9.85
C TYR A 801 11.42 18.29 -9.45
N ALA A 802 12.74 18.38 -9.60
CA ALA A 802 13.70 17.39 -9.17
C ALA A 802 15.06 18.07 -8.93
N ALA A 803 15.99 17.35 -8.32
CA ALA A 803 17.35 17.84 -8.18
C ALA A 803 18.43 16.78 -8.39
N ILE A 804 19.58 17.25 -8.83
CA ILE A 804 20.84 16.53 -8.93
C ILE A 804 21.76 17.14 -7.89
N PHE A 805 22.11 16.39 -6.85
CA PHE A 805 23.03 16.84 -5.82
C PHE A 805 24.39 16.21 -6.05
N LEU A 806 25.42 17.03 -6.12
CA LEU A 806 26.79 16.56 -6.24
C LEU A 806 27.36 16.31 -4.85
N THR A 807 27.81 15.09 -4.58
CA THR A 807 28.44 14.73 -3.32
C THR A 807 29.47 13.63 -3.50
N ASP A 808 30.65 13.83 -2.91
CA ASP A 808 31.65 12.77 -2.72
C ASP A 808 31.64 12.21 -1.30
N ILE A 809 30.81 12.79 -0.43
CA ILE A 809 30.68 12.36 0.93
C ILE A 809 29.72 11.16 0.96
N SER A 810 30.20 10.05 1.52
CA SER A 810 29.47 8.80 1.77
C SER A 810 28.41 8.90 2.87
N PHE A 811 27.92 10.11 3.17
CA PHE A 811 26.79 10.30 4.08
C PHE A 811 25.51 9.97 3.29
N SER A 812 25.01 8.76 3.54
CA SER A 812 23.66 8.41 3.12
C SER A 812 22.68 9.28 3.90
N LEU A 813 22.00 10.20 3.22
CA LEU A 813 20.78 10.84 3.74
C LEU A 813 19.88 9.77 4.34
N SER A 814 19.20 10.08 5.45
CA SER A 814 18.25 9.15 6.02
C SER A 814 17.08 8.96 5.05
N LEU A 815 16.49 7.75 5.03
CA LEU A 815 15.35 7.42 4.16
C LEU A 815 14.15 8.38 4.29
N LYS A 816 14.08 9.13 5.41
CA LYS A 816 13.03 10.10 5.72
C LYS A 816 13.29 11.51 5.13
N GLU A 817 14.46 11.75 4.55
CA GLU A 817 14.88 13.07 4.04
C GLU A 817 14.57 13.29 2.55
N TYR A 818 14.19 12.24 1.81
CA TYR A 818 13.81 12.36 0.40
C TYR A 818 12.36 12.86 0.25
N SER A 819 12.16 14.17 0.35
CA SER A 819 10.86 14.83 0.11
C SER A 819 10.59 15.17 -1.36
N ILE A 820 11.63 15.16 -2.20
CA ILE A 820 11.56 15.46 -3.64
C ILE A 820 12.31 14.42 -4.48
N PRO A 821 12.01 14.27 -5.79
CA PRO A 821 12.78 13.42 -6.68
C PRO A 821 14.23 13.92 -6.79
N GLY A 822 15.15 13.25 -6.09
CA GLY A 822 16.55 13.65 -5.98
C GLY A 822 17.50 12.53 -6.36
N ILE A 823 18.56 12.85 -7.11
CA ILE A 823 19.67 11.94 -7.41
C ILE A 823 20.97 12.48 -6.82
N LEU A 824 21.69 11.64 -6.08
CA LEU A 824 23.04 11.92 -5.60
C LEU A 824 24.05 11.41 -6.63
N LEU A 825 24.85 12.31 -7.19
CA LEU A 825 25.92 11.98 -8.12
C LEU A 825 27.31 12.29 -7.51
N PRO A 826 28.32 11.42 -7.75
CA PRO A 826 29.71 11.76 -7.46
C PRO A 826 30.13 13.05 -8.18
N THR A 827 30.99 13.87 -7.58
CA THR A 827 31.42 15.15 -8.20
C THR A 827 32.17 14.95 -9.52
N ALA A 828 32.85 13.81 -9.69
CA ALA A 828 33.49 13.43 -10.94
C ALA A 828 32.48 13.38 -12.10
N SER A 829 31.36 12.67 -11.90
CA SER A 829 30.23 12.64 -12.85
C SER A 829 29.53 13.99 -12.94
N GLY A 830 29.40 14.68 -11.80
CA GLY A 830 28.81 16.02 -11.70
C GLY A 830 29.52 17.09 -12.51
N THR A 831 30.83 16.98 -12.69
CA THR A 831 31.62 17.91 -13.51
C THR A 831 31.17 17.90 -14.97
N LEU A 832 30.81 16.72 -15.51
CA LEU A 832 30.29 16.59 -16.87
C LEU A 832 28.89 17.19 -17.00
N VAL A 833 28.02 16.99 -15.99
CA VAL A 833 26.70 17.62 -15.93
C VAL A 833 26.85 19.15 -15.88
N LYS A 834 27.79 19.66 -15.07
CA LYS A 834 28.08 21.10 -14.97
C LYS A 834 28.64 21.68 -16.27
N GLN A 835 29.53 20.97 -16.98
CA GLN A 835 30.01 21.37 -18.30
C GLN A 835 28.88 21.45 -19.33
N TYR A 836 27.96 20.48 -19.31
CA TYR A 836 26.78 20.49 -20.17
C TYR A 836 25.88 21.71 -19.89
N VAL A 837 25.54 21.95 -18.62
CA VAL A 837 24.67 23.07 -18.22
C VAL A 837 25.31 24.43 -18.52
N THR A 838 26.63 24.54 -18.45
CA THR A 838 27.36 25.78 -18.74
C THR A 838 27.47 26.07 -20.24
N ARG A 839 27.74 25.06 -21.07
CA ARG A 839 27.98 25.21 -22.52
C ARG A 839 26.71 25.24 -23.39
N VAL A 840 25.65 24.54 -22.99
CA VAL A 840 24.42 24.45 -23.79
C VAL A 840 23.49 25.62 -23.50
N LYS A 841 22.96 26.23 -24.58
CA LYS A 841 21.90 27.24 -24.49
C LYS A 841 20.57 26.52 -24.23
N ASN A 842 19.97 26.73 -23.06
CA ASN A 842 18.76 26.05 -22.57
C ASN A 842 18.93 24.53 -22.30
N PRO A 843 19.80 24.14 -21.35
CA PRO A 843 20.04 22.72 -21.06
C PRO A 843 18.77 22.02 -20.54
N LYS A 844 18.55 20.78 -21.00
CA LYS A 844 17.45 19.92 -20.56
C LYS A 844 17.92 18.54 -20.13
N VAL A 845 17.12 17.92 -19.26
CA VAL A 845 17.15 16.52 -18.90
C VAL A 845 16.10 15.80 -19.74
N LYS A 846 16.54 14.83 -20.54
CA LYS A 846 15.68 13.98 -21.39
C LYS A 846 14.84 13.04 -20.55
N SER A 847 15.45 12.35 -19.58
CA SER A 847 14.70 11.49 -18.66
C SER A 847 15.38 11.29 -17.31
N MET A 848 14.61 11.17 -16.22
CA MET A 848 15.06 10.60 -14.95
C MET A 848 14.17 9.43 -14.55
N LYS A 849 14.78 8.33 -14.09
CA LYS A 849 14.06 7.15 -13.57
C LYS A 849 14.52 6.83 -12.15
N PHE A 850 13.57 6.56 -11.27
CA PHE A 850 13.78 6.20 -9.86
C PHE A 850 13.34 4.75 -9.59
N VAL A 851 13.57 4.27 -8.37
CA VAL A 851 13.18 2.90 -7.95
C VAL A 851 13.93 1.82 -8.72
N LEU A 852 15.25 2.02 -8.91
CA LEU A 852 16.15 1.02 -9.49
C LEU A 852 16.96 0.34 -8.39
N THR A 853 17.08 -0.98 -8.45
CA THR A 853 17.97 -1.74 -7.55
C THR A 853 18.98 -2.49 -8.40
N ARG A 854 20.28 -2.26 -8.16
CA ARG A 854 21.37 -3.03 -8.79
C ARG A 854 22.10 -3.88 -7.76
N LEU A 855 22.56 -5.06 -8.19
CA LEU A 855 23.35 -6.01 -7.43
C LEU A 855 24.71 -6.19 -8.12
N GLY A 856 25.78 -6.44 -7.34
CA GLY A 856 27.11 -6.74 -7.86
C GLY A 856 27.90 -5.57 -8.48
N THR A 857 27.43 -4.32 -8.35
CA THR A 857 28.07 -3.15 -8.98
C THR A 857 28.99 -2.37 -8.04
N LYS A 858 29.04 -2.71 -6.74
CA LYS A 858 29.81 -1.99 -5.72
C LYS A 858 30.82 -2.93 -5.04
N HIS A 859 32.01 -2.41 -4.73
CA HIS A 859 32.95 -3.02 -3.80
C HIS A 859 32.27 -3.23 -2.44
N ALA A 860 32.09 -4.49 -2.05
CA ALA A 860 31.40 -4.84 -0.81
C ALA A 860 31.88 -6.20 -0.27
N PRO A 861 31.88 -6.40 1.06
CA PRO A 861 31.52 -5.42 2.07
C PRO A 861 32.59 -4.32 2.25
N GLN A 862 32.18 -3.17 2.79
CA GLN A 862 33.05 -2.10 3.29
C GLN A 862 32.52 -1.66 4.65
N VAL A 863 33.38 -1.22 5.57
CA VAL A 863 32.96 -0.73 6.89
C VAL A 863 32.17 0.57 6.70
N ALA A 864 30.93 0.60 7.19
CA ALA A 864 30.04 1.76 7.07
C ALA A 864 30.61 2.95 7.86
N ASN A 865 30.46 4.15 7.32
CA ASN A 865 31.06 5.37 7.91
C ASN A 865 30.55 5.72 9.31
N PHE A 866 29.33 5.31 9.65
CA PHE A 866 28.73 5.51 10.97
C PHE A 866 29.07 4.40 11.96
N SER A 867 29.69 3.29 11.53
CA SER A 867 30.03 2.20 12.45
C SER A 867 31.09 2.65 13.44
N SER A 868 30.83 2.48 14.75
CA SER A 868 31.79 2.85 15.80
C SER A 868 33.13 2.09 15.66
N LEU A 869 34.26 2.79 15.85
CA LEU A 869 35.62 2.23 15.68
C LEU A 869 36.39 2.15 17.01
N CYS A 870 37.30 1.17 17.14
CA CYS A 870 38.18 1.00 18.32
C CYS A 870 39.67 1.09 17.95
N ILE A 871 40.53 1.37 18.94
CA ILE A 871 42.00 1.20 18.84
C ILE A 871 42.39 -0.01 19.68
N GLY A 872 43.12 -0.95 19.07
CA GLY A 872 43.30 -2.31 19.59
C GLY A 872 43.82 -2.42 21.02
N VAL A 873 43.11 -3.21 21.82
CA VAL A 873 43.63 -4.27 22.72
C VAL A 873 42.53 -5.35 22.82
N ARG A 874 42.77 -6.56 22.29
CA ARG A 874 41.95 -7.80 22.46
C ARG A 874 40.42 -7.63 22.42
N HIS A 875 39.87 -7.13 21.31
CA HIS A 875 38.42 -7.21 21.03
C HIS A 875 38.17 -8.09 19.80
N ILE A 876 37.16 -8.96 19.89
CA ILE A 876 36.74 -9.87 18.83
C ILE A 876 35.62 -9.16 18.05
N ASN A 877 35.96 -8.52 16.93
CA ASN A 877 34.99 -7.81 16.09
C ASN A 877 34.73 -8.58 14.79
N VAL A 878 33.47 -8.68 14.38
CA VAL A 878 33.06 -9.16 13.06
C VAL A 878 32.29 -8.05 12.36
N ASP A 879 32.74 -7.65 11.17
CA ASP A 879 31.98 -6.76 10.30
C ASP A 879 30.95 -7.56 9.54
N THR A 880 29.67 -7.24 9.72
CA THR A 880 28.58 -7.90 9.00
C THR A 880 27.72 -6.84 8.34
N PRO A 881 27.25 -7.03 7.09
CA PRO A 881 26.32 -6.08 6.53
C PRO A 881 24.97 -6.16 7.24
N CYS A 882 24.22 -5.05 7.31
CA CYS A 882 22.94 -4.96 8.02
C CYS A 882 21.85 -5.96 7.57
N SER A 883 22.13 -6.81 6.56
CA SER A 883 21.28 -7.93 6.14
C SER A 883 22.08 -9.14 5.60
N TRP A 884 22.99 -9.74 6.38
CA TRP A 884 23.69 -10.99 5.98
C TRP A 884 23.23 -12.24 6.71
N HIS A 885 23.46 -13.39 6.05
CA HIS A 885 23.18 -14.76 6.46
C HIS A 885 24.23 -15.28 7.46
N TRP A 886 23.77 -15.97 8.52
CA TRP A 886 24.62 -16.87 9.29
C TRP A 886 24.48 -18.27 8.71
N SER A 887 25.60 -18.99 8.60
CA SER A 887 25.55 -20.44 8.43
C SER A 887 25.46 -21.06 9.82
N PHE A 888 24.35 -21.73 10.12
CA PHE A 888 24.20 -22.52 11.33
C PHE A 888 25.17 -23.71 11.29
N THR A 889 26.22 -23.69 12.12
CA THR A 889 26.98 -24.89 12.49
C THR A 889 26.21 -25.76 13.49
N GLU A 890 25.08 -25.30 14.00
CA GLU A 890 24.29 -26.00 15.03
C GLU A 890 23.46 -27.19 14.50
N SER A 891 23.79 -27.72 13.32
CA SER A 891 23.37 -29.07 12.92
C SER A 891 24.44 -30.15 13.16
N SER A 892 25.58 -29.85 13.83
CA SER A 892 26.51 -30.81 14.52
C SER A 892 27.69 -30.08 15.23
N PRO A 893 28.22 -30.48 16.43
CA PRO A 893 27.72 -31.31 17.53
C PRO A 893 27.45 -30.51 18.85
N PRO A 894 26.86 -31.11 19.90
CA PRO A 894 26.33 -30.44 21.10
C PRO A 894 27.35 -29.93 22.14
N ARG A 895 28.62 -29.73 21.76
CA ARG A 895 29.74 -29.48 22.70
C ARG A 895 30.70 -28.41 22.22
N VAL A 896 30.20 -27.21 21.97
CA VAL A 896 31.05 -26.06 21.71
C VAL A 896 30.77 -25.04 22.81
N GLU A 897 31.78 -24.71 23.61
CA GLU A 897 31.62 -23.68 24.64
C GLU A 897 31.23 -22.32 24.03
N PRO A 898 30.50 -21.45 24.74
CA PRO A 898 30.17 -20.11 24.24
C PRO A 898 31.40 -19.30 23.86
N SER A 899 32.53 -19.56 24.52
CA SER A 899 33.85 -18.98 24.23
C SER A 899 34.40 -19.36 22.85
N SER A 900 33.99 -20.50 22.31
CA SER A 900 34.49 -21.07 21.04
C SER A 900 33.71 -20.59 19.82
N HIS A 901 32.46 -20.11 20.01
CA HIS A 901 31.64 -19.58 18.92
C HIS A 901 32.22 -18.29 18.30
N PRO A 902 32.56 -17.23 19.06
CA PRO A 902 33.21 -16.05 18.50
C PRO A 902 34.51 -16.40 17.76
N ILE A 903 35.30 -17.34 18.31
CA ILE A 903 36.58 -17.76 17.72
C ILE A 903 36.35 -18.35 16.32
N CYS A 904 35.39 -19.26 16.15
CA CYS A 904 35.07 -19.81 14.83
C CYS A 904 34.63 -18.75 13.83
N TYR A 905 33.79 -17.79 14.23
CA TYR A 905 33.33 -16.73 13.32
C TYR A 905 34.45 -15.77 12.93
N VAL A 906 35.39 -15.49 13.83
CA VAL A 906 36.50 -14.56 13.57
C VAL A 906 37.61 -15.20 12.77
N THR A 907 37.96 -16.46 13.04
CA THR A 907 39.00 -17.17 12.27
C THR A 907 38.55 -17.53 10.86
N THR A 908 37.23 -17.61 10.62
CA THR A 908 36.66 -17.85 9.27
C THR A 908 36.17 -16.59 8.58
N ALA A 909 36.30 -15.42 9.22
CA ALA A 909 35.91 -14.15 8.62
C ALA A 909 36.79 -13.81 7.42
N TYR A 910 36.18 -13.26 6.37
CA TYR A 910 36.91 -12.78 5.21
C TYR A 910 37.44 -11.36 5.46
N ALA A 911 38.74 -11.17 5.30
CA ALA A 911 39.38 -9.85 5.32
C ALA A 911 39.36 -9.15 3.94
N MET A 912 38.71 -9.75 2.94
CA MET A 912 38.65 -9.26 1.56
C MET A 912 37.22 -8.96 1.11
N ASP A 913 37.08 -7.98 0.23
CA ASP A 913 35.82 -7.69 -0.46
C ASP A 913 35.57 -8.63 -1.65
N ASN A 914 34.43 -8.48 -2.31
CA ASN A 914 34.03 -9.24 -3.51
C ASN A 914 34.97 -9.08 -4.72
N THR A 915 35.98 -8.21 -4.65
CA THR A 915 37.01 -8.03 -5.69
C THR A 915 38.37 -8.63 -5.31
N GLY A 916 38.47 -9.27 -4.15
CA GLY A 916 39.72 -9.83 -3.63
C GLY A 916 40.68 -8.77 -3.05
N THR A 917 40.19 -7.56 -2.78
CA THR A 917 40.98 -6.49 -2.14
C THR A 917 40.67 -6.42 -0.64
N ILE A 918 41.63 -5.97 0.16
CA ILE A 918 41.43 -5.83 1.62
C ILE A 918 40.26 -4.89 1.91
N LEU A 919 39.38 -5.27 2.85
CA LEU A 919 38.23 -4.47 3.27
C LEU A 919 38.65 -3.03 3.60
N LYS A 920 37.98 -2.07 2.97
CA LYS A 920 38.22 -0.63 3.19
C LYS A 920 37.20 -0.06 4.17
N SER A 921 37.64 0.93 4.95
CA SER A 921 36.74 1.82 5.69
C SER A 921 36.30 2.96 4.78
N GLN A 922 34.99 3.28 4.77
CA GLN A 922 34.49 4.45 4.04
C GLN A 922 35.08 5.79 4.55
N MET A 923 35.74 5.78 5.72
CA MET A 923 36.39 6.95 6.31
C MET A 923 37.78 7.23 5.70
N THR A 924 38.48 6.23 5.16
CA THR A 924 39.85 6.37 4.63
C THR A 924 39.90 6.79 3.16
N GLU A 925 38.89 6.52 2.33
CA GLU A 925 38.88 6.98 0.91
C GLU A 925 38.88 8.50 0.77
N SER A 926 38.30 9.23 1.73
CA SER A 926 38.29 10.70 1.79
C SER A 926 39.68 11.32 1.99
N PHE A 927 40.61 10.58 2.60
CA PHE A 927 41.96 11.06 2.93
C PHE A 927 43.00 10.77 1.84
N TRP A 928 42.77 9.78 0.98
CA TRP A 928 43.71 9.44 -0.10
C TRP A 928 43.57 10.32 -1.34
N HIS A 929 42.45 11.04 -1.51
CA HIS A 929 42.26 11.98 -2.62
C HIS A 929 42.92 13.35 -2.41
N THR A 930 43.35 13.69 -1.18
CA THR A 930 43.98 14.98 -0.84
C THR A 930 45.52 14.93 -0.76
N SER A 931 46.16 13.77 -0.91
CA SER A 931 47.62 13.61 -0.78
C SER A 931 48.39 13.43 -2.10
N ARG A 932 47.80 13.78 -3.26
CA ARG A 932 48.53 13.83 -4.56
C ARG A 932 49.23 15.15 -4.87
N PHE A 933 49.23 16.11 -3.95
CA PHE A 933 50.15 17.25 -3.99
C PHE A 933 51.15 17.06 -2.84
N TRP A 934 52.43 17.31 -3.11
CA TRP A 934 53.63 16.96 -2.33
C TRP A 934 54.26 15.63 -2.75
N GLY A 935 55.00 15.69 -3.86
CA GLY A 935 56.06 14.73 -4.12
C GLY A 935 57.21 14.94 -3.13
N TRP A 936 57.78 13.83 -2.68
CA TRP A 936 59.22 13.53 -2.53
C TRP A 936 59.38 12.08 -2.00
N PRO A 937 60.55 11.43 -2.16
CA PRO A 937 60.67 10.24 -3.01
C PRO A 937 60.67 8.89 -2.27
N HIS A 938 60.48 7.85 -3.09
CA HIS A 938 60.87 6.46 -2.88
C HIS A 938 62.03 6.23 -1.89
N GLN A 939 61.78 5.38 -0.89
CA GLN A 939 62.76 4.37 -0.50
C GLN A 939 62.10 2.99 -0.41
N SER A 940 62.46 2.18 -1.40
CA SER A 940 62.39 0.73 -1.37
C SER A 940 63.26 0.18 -0.26
N LYS A 941 62.71 -0.69 0.58
CA LYS A 941 63.43 -1.88 1.07
C LYS A 941 62.50 -3.08 1.05
N GLN A 942 62.79 -3.95 0.09
CA GLN A 942 62.41 -5.36 0.12
C GLN A 942 62.95 -6.00 1.42
N SER A 943 62.13 -6.79 2.07
CA SER A 943 62.59 -8.06 2.63
C SER A 943 61.50 -9.11 2.46
N HIS A 944 61.80 -10.09 1.61
CA HIS A 944 61.07 -11.33 1.47
C HIS A 944 60.91 -12.03 2.82
N GLY A 945 59.70 -12.54 3.07
CA GLY A 945 59.42 -13.49 4.13
C GLY A 945 58.10 -14.18 3.81
N SER A 946 58.18 -15.45 3.43
CA SER A 946 57.08 -16.30 3.00
C SER A 946 55.94 -16.34 4.01
N TRP A 947 54.71 -16.11 3.54
CA TRP A 947 53.51 -16.50 4.26
C TRP A 947 53.07 -17.88 3.77
N THR A 948 53.53 -18.90 4.48
CA THR A 948 52.84 -20.18 4.62
C THR A 948 51.55 -19.96 5.39
N HIS A 949 50.47 -20.57 4.90
CA HIS A 949 49.14 -20.66 5.49
C HIS A 949 49.15 -20.87 7.02
N LEU A 950 48.27 -20.14 7.70
CA LEU A 950 47.42 -20.62 8.79
C LEU A 950 46.12 -19.82 8.82
#